data_AF-A0A1I6NQD0-F1
#
_entry.id   AF-A0A1I6NQD0-F1
#
_cell.length_a   1.000
_cell.length_b   1.000
_cell.length_c   1.000
_cell.angle_alpha   90.00
_cell.angle_beta   90.00
_cell.angle_gamma   90.00
#
_symmetry.space_group_name_H-M   'P 1'
#
loop_
_entity.id
_entity.type
_entity.pdbx_description
1 polymer ?
#
loop_
_entity_poly.entity_id
_entity_poly.type
_entity_poly.pdbx_seq_one_letter_code
_entity_poly.pdbx_strand_id
1 'polypeptide(L)'
;MKIIIIANRLPVKIERKEEGFCIVRSEGGLATGLGSLETESEIFWVGWPGIHTEDEEEKKEITEKLHEMDFHPVFLSAGQIEHYYEGYSNSTIWPLCHYFFSYIEYKTEYWEAYQEVNRLFCQESIPFIEKDDMVWIQDYQLMLLPKMIRTEKRDANIGYFHHIPFPSYELFRVLPKREALLEGLLGADLIGFHTHDYMRHFISAIYRVLDLNCSLDEINLQDRIVHVDAFPMGINYEQYHNAPALQEVREKSEMLREELGDTTVILSVDRLDYSKGILHRLQGFKQFLDNHPEYHEKVSLTMIVVPSRDSVDIYADLKTKIDQAISEINGQYSGLGWTPIYYFYRSFSFEELIAMYDIAGIALVTPLRDGMNLVAKEYLATKNSHSGVLILSEMAGAAIELQDAITINPNDSDEIERAILEALRMPEEEKIERLHNMQKRISKQSVKKWANDFVEELQSIKAQNKVILQKIVGKRQLNQIKSAYDEATSRLILLDYDGTLAPFVKKPEDAVPSAELLDLLQKMTSDKKNKVVINSGRNRQILDQWFEGLDLDFAAEHGMFYKENGQWYKNIQEKVEWDDEIIDIIQHTIDKTPRSYLEKKDAALVWHYRKVDVWLAELRAQQLINALIGPCSRLNLQIVPGNKIVEVKPPDFNKGSEVLRRLDKGAYDFVMAIGDDTTDEDMFRVLPPGGISIKVGNFSPAAKYRLPLQSSVIPFLSNLIK
;
A
#
# COMPACT_ATOMS: atom_id res chain seq x y z
N MET A 1 8.80 9.16 -23.30
CA MET A 1 8.27 8.36 -22.17
C MET A 1 6.81 8.71 -22.07
N LYS A 2 5.91 7.74 -22.20
CA LYS A 2 4.46 7.96 -22.03
C LYS A 2 4.04 7.65 -20.60
N ILE A 3 3.04 8.36 -20.10
CA ILE A 3 2.28 7.99 -18.90
C ILE A 3 0.93 7.45 -19.37
N ILE A 4 0.72 6.15 -19.18
CA ILE A 4 -0.50 5.44 -19.59
C ILE A 4 -1.37 5.29 -18.34
N ILE A 5 -2.38 6.13 -18.21
CA ILE A 5 -3.36 6.09 -17.13
C ILE A 5 -4.44 5.10 -17.51
N ILE A 6 -4.68 4.10 -16.67
CA ILE A 6 -5.74 3.10 -16.89
C ILE A 6 -6.74 3.21 -15.75
N ALA A 7 -7.97 3.64 -16.06
CA ALA A 7 -9.04 3.80 -15.08
C ALA A 7 -10.34 3.20 -15.63
N ASN A 8 -11.26 2.81 -14.74
CA ASN A 8 -12.53 2.23 -15.18
C ASN A 8 -13.29 3.12 -16.19
N ARG A 9 -13.24 4.44 -16.04
CA ARG A 9 -13.88 5.40 -16.96
C ARG A 9 -12.83 6.30 -17.61
N LEU A 10 -13.11 6.72 -18.84
CA LEU A 10 -12.42 7.83 -19.48
C LEU A 10 -12.75 9.16 -18.77
N PRO A 11 -11.89 10.20 -18.89
CA PRO A 11 -12.19 11.55 -18.39
C PRO A 11 -13.33 12.23 -19.15
N VAL A 12 -13.82 11.58 -20.21
CA VAL A 12 -14.99 11.96 -20.98
C VAL A 12 -15.97 10.79 -21.09
N LYS A 13 -17.24 11.10 -21.35
CA LYS A 13 -18.30 10.14 -21.67
C LYS A 13 -18.91 10.47 -23.03
N ILE A 14 -19.39 9.43 -23.71
CA ILE A 14 -20.09 9.54 -24.98
C ILE A 14 -21.59 9.54 -24.73
N GLU A 15 -22.30 10.53 -25.24
CA GLU A 15 -23.76 10.59 -25.22
C GLU A 15 -24.32 10.53 -26.66
N ARG A 16 -25.35 9.70 -26.87
CA ARG A 16 -26.08 9.61 -28.15
C ARG A 16 -26.94 10.86 -28.34
N LYS A 17 -26.88 11.46 -29.53
CA LYS A 17 -27.81 12.51 -29.99
C LYS A 17 -28.61 12.03 -31.20
N GLU A 18 -29.62 12.80 -31.61
CA GLU A 18 -30.45 12.49 -32.79
C GLU A 18 -29.62 12.34 -34.08
N GLU A 19 -28.52 13.08 -34.21
CA GLU A 19 -27.51 12.94 -35.28
C GLU A 19 -26.11 12.77 -34.67
N GLY A 20 -25.68 11.52 -34.45
CA GLY A 20 -24.33 11.17 -34.01
C GLY A 20 -24.10 11.19 -32.49
N PHE A 21 -22.88 11.55 -32.09
CA PHE A 21 -22.40 11.47 -30.71
C PHE A 21 -21.83 12.80 -30.23
N CYS A 22 -22.01 13.11 -28.94
CA CYS A 22 -21.27 14.19 -28.29
C CYS A 22 -20.38 13.67 -27.16
N ILE A 23 -19.21 14.30 -27.04
CA ILE A 23 -18.25 14.04 -25.98
C ILE A 23 -18.51 15.04 -24.86
N VAL A 24 -18.78 14.53 -23.66
CA VAL A 24 -19.04 15.32 -22.45
C VAL A 24 -18.00 14.97 -21.39
N ARG A 25 -17.60 15.90 -20.53
CA ARG A 25 -16.69 15.56 -19.43
C ARG A 25 -17.33 14.57 -18.46
N SER A 26 -16.54 13.60 -17.99
CA SER A 26 -16.95 12.68 -16.94
C SER A 26 -16.99 13.38 -15.58
N GLU A 27 -17.94 12.98 -14.74
CA GLU A 27 -18.04 13.44 -13.36
C GLU A 27 -17.01 12.70 -12.47
N GLY A 28 -16.34 13.42 -11.56
CA GLY A 28 -15.54 12.83 -10.48
C GLY A 28 -14.12 13.39 -10.32
N GLY A 29 -13.61 13.34 -9.08
CA GLY A 29 -12.33 13.93 -8.69
C GLY A 29 -11.09 13.32 -9.35
N LEU A 30 -11.14 12.05 -9.79
CA LEU A 30 -10.03 11.39 -10.48
C LEU A 30 -9.72 12.02 -11.84
N ALA A 31 -10.75 12.20 -12.67
CA ALA A 31 -10.63 12.77 -14.01
C ALA A 31 -10.16 14.23 -13.95
N THR A 32 -10.74 15.03 -13.04
CA THR A 32 -10.33 16.42 -12.80
C THR A 32 -8.89 16.50 -12.30
N GLY A 33 -8.52 15.61 -11.38
CA GLY A 33 -7.19 15.59 -10.79
C GLY A 33 -6.08 15.22 -11.76
N LEU A 34 -6.22 14.07 -12.42
CA LEU A 34 -5.24 13.59 -13.39
C LEU A 34 -5.26 14.38 -14.70
N GLY A 35 -6.40 14.96 -15.10
CA GLY A 35 -6.46 15.90 -16.22
C GLY A 35 -5.73 17.23 -15.98
N SER A 36 -5.37 17.53 -14.73
CA SER A 36 -4.61 18.73 -14.34
C SER A 36 -3.10 18.46 -14.19
N LEU A 37 -2.62 17.29 -14.62
CA LEU A 37 -1.20 16.95 -14.63
C LEU A 37 -0.44 17.84 -15.65
N GLU A 38 0.38 18.75 -15.14
CA GLU A 38 1.35 19.48 -15.95
C GLU A 38 2.65 18.68 -16.06
N THR A 39 2.79 17.91 -17.14
CA THR A 39 3.98 17.11 -17.44
C THR A 39 4.41 17.32 -18.88
N GLU A 40 5.72 17.22 -19.13
CA GLU A 40 6.29 17.18 -20.48
C GLU A 40 6.09 15.82 -21.16
N SER A 41 5.58 14.81 -20.43
CA SER A 41 5.31 13.47 -20.94
C SER A 41 3.97 13.40 -21.65
N GLU A 42 3.90 12.63 -22.74
CA GLU A 42 2.64 12.29 -23.40
C GLU A 42 1.77 11.46 -22.45
N ILE A 43 0.51 11.85 -22.27
CA ILE A 43 -0.46 11.15 -21.41
C ILE A 43 -1.45 10.41 -22.29
N PHE A 44 -1.52 9.09 -22.10
CA PHE A 44 -2.47 8.22 -22.77
C PHE A 44 -3.48 7.76 -21.72
N TRP A 45 -4.77 7.75 -22.05
CA TRP A 45 -5.80 7.31 -21.12
C TRP A 45 -6.58 6.12 -21.65
N VAL A 46 -6.62 5.01 -20.92
CA VAL A 46 -7.40 3.82 -21.25
C VAL A 46 -8.59 3.70 -20.29
N GLY A 47 -9.81 3.52 -20.82
CA GLY A 47 -11.01 3.44 -19.98
C GLY A 47 -12.31 3.21 -20.73
N TRP A 48 -13.39 2.90 -20.00
CA TRP A 48 -14.72 2.77 -20.60
C TRP A 48 -15.31 4.14 -20.97
N PRO A 49 -15.82 4.34 -22.21
CA PRO A 49 -16.38 5.61 -22.67
C PRO A 49 -17.77 5.95 -22.10
N GLY A 50 -18.31 5.16 -21.17
CA GLY A 50 -19.60 5.43 -20.54
C GLY A 50 -20.83 5.07 -21.38
N ILE A 51 -20.62 4.53 -22.58
CA ILE A 51 -21.68 4.08 -23.50
C ILE A 51 -21.61 2.57 -23.71
N HIS A 52 -22.78 1.97 -23.89
CA HIS A 52 -22.93 0.60 -24.39
C HIS A 52 -23.29 0.63 -25.88
N THR A 53 -22.55 -0.12 -26.69
CA THR A 53 -22.89 -0.40 -28.09
C THR A 53 -22.35 -1.76 -28.51
N GLU A 54 -23.17 -2.52 -29.23
CA GLU A 54 -22.77 -3.77 -29.89
C GLU A 54 -22.44 -3.56 -31.38
N ASP A 55 -22.66 -2.34 -31.91
CA ASP A 55 -22.38 -2.00 -33.30
C ASP A 55 -20.88 -1.72 -33.49
N GLU A 56 -20.21 -2.54 -34.30
CA GLU A 56 -18.78 -2.42 -34.58
C GLU A 56 -18.42 -1.17 -35.40
N GLU A 57 -19.33 -0.66 -36.25
CA GLU A 57 -19.11 0.60 -36.97
C GLU A 57 -19.15 1.77 -35.99
N GLU A 58 -20.10 1.75 -35.05
CA GLU A 58 -20.21 2.75 -33.99
C GLU A 58 -18.97 2.74 -33.07
N LYS A 59 -18.51 1.56 -32.65
CA LYS A 59 -17.28 1.43 -31.84
C LYS A 59 -16.09 2.03 -32.57
N LYS A 60 -15.96 1.76 -33.88
CA LYS A 60 -14.88 2.28 -34.69
C LYS A 60 -14.91 3.81 -34.80
N GLU A 61 -16.08 4.40 -35.06
CA GLU A 61 -16.24 5.85 -35.12
C GLU A 61 -15.89 6.53 -33.78
N ILE A 62 -16.37 5.96 -32.67
CA ILE A 62 -16.06 6.46 -31.33
C ILE A 62 -14.56 6.35 -31.03
N THR A 63 -13.94 5.23 -31.42
CA THR A 63 -12.51 4.98 -31.21
C THR A 63 -11.65 5.97 -31.99
N GLU A 64 -11.96 6.23 -33.26
CA GLU A 64 -11.23 7.20 -34.09
C GLU A 64 -11.28 8.60 -33.45
N LYS A 65 -12.45 9.05 -33.01
CA LYS A 65 -12.63 10.36 -32.35
C LYS A 65 -11.89 10.47 -31.01
N LEU A 66 -11.89 9.40 -30.21
CA LEU A 66 -11.23 9.40 -28.90
C LEU A 66 -9.70 9.32 -29.03
N HIS A 67 -9.19 8.61 -30.05
CA HIS A 67 -7.76 8.55 -30.33
C HIS A 67 -7.16 9.92 -30.72
N GLU A 68 -7.93 10.83 -31.33
CA GLU A 68 -7.51 12.21 -31.59
C GLU A 68 -7.19 12.99 -30.29
N MET A 69 -7.65 12.50 -29.14
CA MET A 69 -7.46 13.07 -27.81
C MET A 69 -6.58 12.18 -26.90
N ASP A 70 -5.86 11.21 -27.46
CA ASP A 70 -5.07 10.21 -26.73
C ASP A 70 -5.89 9.38 -25.72
N PHE A 71 -7.20 9.22 -26.00
CA PHE A 71 -8.12 8.39 -25.22
C PHE A 71 -8.41 7.08 -25.94
N HIS A 72 -8.21 5.97 -25.25
CA HIS A 72 -8.33 4.61 -25.75
C HIS A 72 -9.52 3.91 -25.08
N PRO A 73 -10.65 3.75 -25.79
CA PRO A 73 -11.86 3.19 -25.20
C PRO A 73 -11.77 1.68 -24.97
N VAL A 74 -12.29 1.24 -23.82
CA VAL A 74 -12.59 -0.18 -23.54
C VAL A 74 -14.10 -0.36 -23.56
N PHE A 75 -14.64 -0.97 -24.61
CA PHE A 75 -16.07 -1.19 -24.74
C PHE A 75 -16.53 -2.37 -23.88
N LEU A 76 -17.57 -2.16 -23.09
CA LEU A 76 -18.16 -3.19 -22.23
C LEU A 76 -19.53 -3.59 -22.75
N SER A 77 -19.85 -4.88 -22.70
CA SER A 77 -21.20 -5.38 -22.97
C SER A 77 -22.15 -5.07 -21.81
N ALA A 78 -23.46 -5.13 -22.06
CA ALA A 78 -24.47 -4.91 -21.01
C ALA A 78 -24.27 -5.85 -19.81
N GLY A 79 -24.02 -7.15 -20.06
CA GLY A 79 -23.76 -8.12 -19.00
C GLY A 79 -22.46 -7.85 -18.23
N GLN A 80 -21.42 -7.34 -18.89
CA GLN A 80 -20.18 -6.91 -18.21
C GLN A 80 -20.44 -5.68 -17.33
N ILE A 81 -21.23 -4.71 -17.79
CA ILE A 81 -21.60 -3.53 -16.97
C ILE A 81 -22.36 -3.98 -15.72
N GLU A 82 -23.35 -4.85 -15.89
CA GLU A 82 -24.18 -5.38 -14.80
C GLU A 82 -23.35 -6.21 -13.80
N HIS A 83 -22.52 -7.15 -14.26
CA HIS A 83 -21.85 -8.10 -13.35
C HIS A 83 -20.48 -7.63 -12.84
N TYR A 84 -19.72 -6.86 -13.62
CA TYR A 84 -18.41 -6.33 -13.18
C TYR A 84 -18.54 -4.98 -12.48
N TYR A 85 -19.24 -4.01 -13.07
CA TYR A 85 -19.30 -2.65 -12.52
C TYR A 85 -20.36 -2.56 -11.42
N GLU A 86 -21.62 -2.87 -11.73
CA GLU A 86 -22.71 -2.84 -10.74
C GLU A 86 -22.57 -3.98 -9.72
N GLY A 87 -22.21 -5.19 -10.19
CA GLY A 87 -21.96 -6.37 -9.37
C GLY A 87 -20.68 -6.30 -8.56
N TYR A 88 -19.59 -6.92 -9.02
CA TYR A 88 -18.39 -7.12 -8.18
C TYR A 88 -17.79 -5.81 -7.66
N SER A 89 -17.71 -4.78 -8.49
CA SER A 89 -17.10 -3.50 -8.08
C SER A 89 -17.98 -2.76 -7.06
N ASN A 90 -19.24 -2.50 -7.37
CA ASN A 90 -20.10 -1.63 -6.58
C ASN A 90 -20.98 -2.36 -5.54
N SER A 91 -21.22 -3.66 -5.69
CA SER A 91 -22.00 -4.49 -4.75
C SER A 91 -21.13 -5.44 -3.91
N THR A 92 -19.86 -5.65 -4.26
CA THR A 92 -18.93 -6.46 -3.44
C THR A 92 -17.79 -5.64 -2.84
N ILE A 93 -16.93 -5.02 -3.68
CA ILE A 93 -15.73 -4.33 -3.19
C ILE A 93 -16.07 -3.01 -2.51
N TRP A 94 -16.91 -2.17 -3.13
CA TRP A 94 -17.30 -0.87 -2.58
C TRP A 94 -17.89 -0.97 -1.16
N PRO A 95 -18.94 -1.77 -0.88
CA PRO A 95 -19.47 -1.88 0.48
C PRO A 95 -18.45 -2.41 1.47
N LEU A 96 -17.64 -3.40 1.08
CA LEU A 96 -16.59 -3.95 1.94
C LEU A 96 -15.58 -2.87 2.35
N CYS A 97 -15.02 -2.17 1.37
CA CYS A 97 -14.00 -1.15 1.60
C CYS A 97 -14.53 0.04 2.40
N HIS A 98 -15.84 0.31 2.32
CA HIS A 98 -16.51 1.35 3.11
C HIS A 98 -17.13 0.83 4.42
N TYR A 99 -16.84 -0.42 4.81
CA TYR A 99 -17.19 -1.02 6.11
C TYR A 99 -18.68 -1.37 6.25
N PHE A 100 -19.41 -1.44 5.13
CA PHE A 100 -20.80 -1.88 5.06
C PHE A 100 -20.87 -3.37 4.73
N PHE A 101 -20.33 -4.21 5.63
CA PHE A 101 -20.29 -5.67 5.46
C PHE A 101 -21.66 -6.28 5.12
N SER A 102 -22.75 -5.76 5.71
CA SER A 102 -24.11 -6.24 5.47
C SER A 102 -24.63 -5.99 4.06
N TYR A 103 -23.98 -5.12 3.28
CA TYR A 103 -24.37 -4.79 1.90
C TYR A 103 -23.55 -5.54 0.86
N ILE A 104 -22.63 -6.40 1.28
CA ILE A 104 -21.81 -7.19 0.36
C ILE A 104 -22.69 -8.27 -0.28
N GLU A 105 -22.85 -8.18 -1.59
CA GLU A 105 -23.36 -9.27 -2.41
C GLU A 105 -22.20 -10.05 -3.01
N TYR A 106 -22.29 -11.39 -2.97
CA TYR A 106 -21.31 -12.26 -3.62
C TYR A 106 -22.02 -13.25 -4.53
N LYS A 107 -21.71 -13.19 -5.82
CA LYS A 107 -22.19 -14.09 -6.87
C LYS A 107 -20.99 -14.58 -7.69
N THR A 108 -21.04 -15.79 -8.22
CA THR A 108 -19.91 -16.36 -8.98
C THR A 108 -19.70 -15.57 -10.27
N GLU A 109 -20.79 -15.20 -10.91
CA GLU A 109 -20.87 -14.44 -12.17
C GLU A 109 -20.21 -13.06 -12.02
N TYR A 110 -20.33 -12.44 -10.84
CA TYR A 110 -19.66 -11.17 -10.54
C TYR A 110 -18.14 -11.32 -10.60
N TRP A 111 -17.60 -12.35 -9.97
CA TRP A 111 -16.16 -12.59 -9.99
C TRP A 111 -15.66 -12.95 -11.40
N GLU A 112 -16.40 -13.77 -12.14
CA GLU A 112 -16.04 -14.14 -13.51
C GLU A 112 -16.00 -12.92 -14.44
N ALA A 113 -17.05 -12.08 -14.40
CA ALA A 113 -17.09 -10.82 -15.12
C ALA A 113 -15.95 -9.88 -14.69
N TYR A 114 -15.61 -9.84 -13.40
CA TYR A 114 -14.51 -9.03 -12.90
C TYR A 114 -13.15 -9.44 -13.47
N GLN A 115 -12.89 -10.75 -13.55
CA GLN A 115 -11.70 -11.28 -14.21
C GLN A 115 -11.71 -11.03 -15.72
N GLU A 116 -12.87 -11.18 -16.37
CA GLU A 116 -13.03 -10.96 -17.81
C GLU A 116 -12.76 -9.51 -18.20
N VAL A 117 -13.38 -8.55 -17.50
CA VAL A 117 -13.18 -7.13 -17.79
C VAL A 117 -11.76 -6.69 -17.49
N ASN A 118 -11.14 -7.12 -16.37
CA ASN A 118 -9.72 -6.83 -16.13
C ASN A 118 -8.81 -7.39 -17.25
N ARG A 119 -9.14 -8.57 -17.81
CA ARG A 119 -8.42 -9.14 -18.96
C ARG A 119 -8.63 -8.30 -20.22
N LEU A 120 -9.83 -7.80 -20.46
CA LEU A 120 -10.12 -6.92 -21.59
C LEU A 120 -9.33 -5.61 -21.49
N PHE A 121 -9.34 -4.96 -20.31
CA PHE A 121 -8.48 -3.80 -20.05
C PHE A 121 -7.01 -4.09 -20.31
N CYS A 122 -6.51 -5.28 -19.92
CA CYS A 122 -5.15 -5.70 -20.23
C CYS A 122 -4.94 -5.80 -21.75
N GLN A 123 -5.81 -6.50 -22.47
CA GLN A 123 -5.70 -6.69 -23.92
C GLN A 123 -5.66 -5.37 -24.68
N GLU A 124 -6.53 -4.42 -24.31
CA GLU A 124 -6.56 -3.10 -24.93
C GLU A 124 -5.34 -2.25 -24.54
N SER A 125 -4.77 -2.42 -23.35
CA SER A 125 -3.63 -1.60 -22.90
C SER A 125 -2.27 -2.07 -23.45
N ILE A 126 -2.06 -3.38 -23.62
CA ILE A 126 -0.75 -3.96 -24.01
C ILE A 126 -0.14 -3.38 -25.30
N PRO A 127 -0.90 -3.13 -26.38
CA PRO A 127 -0.37 -2.54 -27.62
C PRO A 127 0.32 -1.19 -27.44
N PHE A 128 -0.09 -0.42 -26.42
CA PHE A 128 0.40 0.93 -26.17
C PHE A 128 1.62 0.98 -25.23
N ILE A 129 1.85 -0.11 -24.48
CA ILE A 129 2.87 -0.19 -23.43
C ILE A 129 4.23 -0.58 -24.02
N GLU A 130 5.16 0.38 -24.03
CA GLU A 130 6.57 0.18 -24.37
C GLU A 130 7.46 0.08 -23.12
N LYS A 131 8.75 -0.25 -23.33
CA LYS A 131 9.69 -0.59 -22.24
C LYS A 131 9.94 0.55 -21.25
N ASP A 132 9.92 1.79 -21.73
CA ASP A 132 10.22 2.96 -20.91
C ASP A 132 8.98 3.68 -20.40
N ASP A 133 7.79 3.25 -20.81
CA ASP A 133 6.53 3.85 -20.40
C ASP A 133 6.19 3.54 -18.94
N MET A 134 5.38 4.41 -18.37
CA MET A 134 4.80 4.27 -17.04
C MET A 134 3.32 3.92 -17.17
N VAL A 135 2.93 2.80 -16.58
CA VAL A 135 1.53 2.37 -16.51
C VAL A 135 1.00 2.72 -15.14
N TRP A 136 -0.03 3.56 -15.07
CA TRP A 136 -0.61 4.00 -13.81
C TRP A 136 -2.08 3.60 -13.72
N ILE A 137 -2.32 2.49 -13.01
CA ILE A 137 -3.63 1.86 -12.87
C ILE A 137 -4.38 2.49 -11.70
N GLN A 138 -5.65 2.82 -11.93
CA GLN A 138 -6.49 3.52 -10.97
C GLN A 138 -7.59 2.61 -10.44
N ASP A 139 -7.64 2.53 -9.12
CA ASP A 139 -8.80 2.21 -8.30
C ASP A 139 -9.28 0.76 -8.26
N TYR A 140 -10.26 0.50 -7.39
CA TYR A 140 -10.71 -0.83 -6.98
C TYR A 140 -11.35 -1.69 -8.08
N GLN A 141 -11.73 -1.12 -9.23
CA GLN A 141 -12.30 -1.91 -10.31
C GLN A 141 -11.22 -2.70 -11.06
N LEU A 142 -9.96 -2.29 -10.97
CA LEU A 142 -8.85 -2.83 -11.77
C LEU A 142 -7.76 -3.50 -10.92
N MET A 143 -8.12 -4.12 -9.78
CA MET A 143 -7.15 -4.70 -8.84
C MET A 143 -6.39 -5.91 -9.41
N LEU A 144 -6.89 -6.58 -10.45
CA LEU A 144 -6.20 -7.72 -11.07
C LEU A 144 -5.27 -7.31 -12.21
N LEU A 145 -5.52 -6.13 -12.79
CA LEU A 145 -4.82 -5.63 -13.95
C LEU A 145 -3.29 -5.54 -13.78
N PRO A 146 -2.72 -5.10 -12.63
CA PRO A 146 -1.26 -4.99 -12.51
C PRO A 146 -0.55 -6.32 -12.77
N LYS A 147 -1.04 -7.43 -12.18
CA LYS A 147 -0.49 -8.78 -12.40
C LYS A 147 -0.68 -9.25 -13.85
N MET A 148 -1.82 -8.94 -14.47
CA MET A 148 -2.08 -9.31 -15.86
C MET A 148 -1.09 -8.62 -16.82
N ILE A 149 -0.91 -7.30 -16.68
CA ILE A 149 0.06 -6.54 -17.50
C ILE A 149 1.48 -7.04 -17.26
N ARG A 150 1.88 -7.26 -16.01
CA ARG A 150 3.20 -7.81 -15.64
C ARG A 150 3.48 -9.16 -16.31
N THR A 151 2.46 -10.00 -16.46
CA THR A 151 2.60 -11.33 -17.05
C THR A 151 2.96 -11.24 -18.53
N GLU A 152 2.33 -10.32 -19.27
CA GLU A 152 2.60 -10.06 -20.69
C GLU A 152 3.87 -9.22 -20.90
N LYS A 153 4.14 -8.27 -20.00
CA LYS A 153 5.26 -7.31 -20.06
C LYS A 153 6.01 -7.32 -18.73
N ARG A 154 6.93 -8.28 -18.57
CA ARG A 154 7.69 -8.49 -17.33
C ARG A 154 8.41 -7.22 -16.83
N ASP A 155 8.98 -6.44 -17.75
CA ASP A 155 9.77 -5.23 -17.46
C ASP A 155 8.94 -3.93 -17.39
N ALA A 156 7.59 -4.00 -17.43
CA ALA A 156 6.74 -2.82 -17.39
C ALA A 156 6.96 -2.00 -16.10
N ASN A 157 6.78 -0.68 -16.14
CA ASN A 157 6.80 0.14 -14.93
C ASN A 157 5.35 0.37 -14.48
N ILE A 158 4.90 -0.28 -13.40
CA ILE A 158 3.47 -0.32 -13.06
C ILE A 158 3.24 0.32 -11.70
N GLY A 159 2.49 1.42 -11.65
CA GLY A 159 1.91 1.96 -10.44
C GLY A 159 0.43 1.60 -10.32
N TYR A 160 -0.03 1.37 -9.10
CA TYR A 160 -1.44 1.25 -8.76
C TYR A 160 -1.82 2.26 -7.68
N PHE A 161 -2.96 2.93 -7.80
CA PHE A 161 -3.47 3.81 -6.75
C PHE A 161 -4.90 3.45 -6.34
N HIS A 162 -5.14 3.28 -5.03
CA HIS A 162 -6.44 2.94 -4.47
C HIS A 162 -7.15 4.20 -3.92
N HIS A 163 -8.23 4.64 -4.56
CA HIS A 163 -8.90 5.92 -4.22
C HIS A 163 -9.96 5.78 -3.13
N ILE A 164 -10.39 4.56 -2.83
CA ILE A 164 -11.32 4.28 -1.74
C ILE A 164 -10.56 3.84 -0.48
N PRO A 165 -11.22 3.78 0.69
CA PRO A 165 -10.57 3.23 1.89
C PRO A 165 -10.15 1.78 1.67
N PHE A 166 -9.00 1.38 2.18
CA PHE A 166 -8.67 -0.05 2.30
C PHE A 166 -9.10 -0.57 3.68
N PRO A 167 -9.87 -1.67 3.76
CA PRO A 167 -10.45 -2.11 5.01
C PRO A 167 -9.45 -2.88 5.87
N SER A 168 -9.68 -2.88 7.19
CA SER A 168 -8.92 -3.74 8.09
C SER A 168 -9.04 -5.21 7.70
N TYR A 169 -8.07 -6.03 8.11
CA TYR A 169 -8.05 -7.46 7.79
C TYR A 169 -9.33 -8.20 8.21
N GLU A 170 -9.97 -7.82 9.32
CA GLU A 170 -11.18 -8.51 9.79
C GLU A 170 -12.38 -8.33 8.86
N LEU A 171 -12.44 -7.21 8.13
CA LEU A 171 -13.41 -7.03 7.06
C LEU A 171 -12.91 -7.72 5.79
N PHE A 172 -11.66 -7.45 5.39
CA PHE A 172 -11.10 -7.95 4.13
C PHE A 172 -11.13 -9.48 4.01
N ARG A 173 -10.96 -10.21 5.12
CA ARG A 173 -11.00 -11.68 5.15
C ARG A 173 -12.35 -12.27 4.75
N VAL A 174 -13.43 -11.50 4.78
CA VAL A 174 -14.77 -11.93 4.36
C VAL A 174 -14.80 -12.25 2.86
N LEU A 175 -13.95 -11.59 2.05
CA LEU A 175 -13.91 -11.85 0.61
C LEU A 175 -13.40 -13.27 0.30
N PRO A 176 -14.17 -14.07 -0.47
CA PRO A 176 -13.72 -15.38 -0.90
C PRO A 176 -12.48 -15.34 -1.80
N LYS A 177 -12.35 -14.31 -2.64
CA LYS A 177 -11.28 -14.14 -3.64
C LYS A 177 -10.18 -13.16 -3.21
N ARG A 178 -10.04 -12.95 -1.90
CA ARG A 178 -9.07 -12.01 -1.30
C ARG A 178 -7.63 -12.22 -1.75
N GLU A 179 -7.20 -13.48 -1.87
CA GLU A 179 -5.84 -13.84 -2.31
C GLU A 179 -5.58 -13.34 -3.73
N ALA A 180 -6.49 -13.63 -4.67
CA ALA A 180 -6.36 -13.20 -6.06
C ALA A 180 -6.32 -11.67 -6.21
N LEU A 181 -7.08 -10.93 -5.40
CA LEU A 181 -7.03 -9.46 -5.40
C LEU A 181 -5.69 -8.93 -4.91
N LEU A 182 -5.17 -9.45 -3.80
CA LEU A 182 -3.86 -9.04 -3.26
C LEU A 182 -2.73 -9.40 -4.22
N GLU A 183 -2.74 -10.60 -4.79
CA GLU A 183 -1.77 -11.01 -5.81
C GLU A 183 -1.87 -10.14 -7.07
N GLY A 184 -3.09 -9.75 -7.46
CA GLY A 184 -3.36 -8.82 -8.56
C GLY A 184 -2.63 -7.50 -8.37
N LEU A 185 -2.81 -6.91 -7.18
CA LEU A 185 -2.17 -5.66 -6.79
C LEU A 185 -0.66 -5.78 -6.69
N LEU A 186 -0.15 -6.89 -6.17
CA LEU A 186 1.28 -7.16 -6.09
C LEU A 186 1.96 -7.16 -7.45
N GLY A 187 1.25 -7.23 -8.58
CA GLY A 187 1.82 -7.02 -9.92
C GLY A 187 2.40 -5.62 -10.16
N ALA A 188 1.98 -4.62 -9.38
CA ALA A 188 2.52 -3.26 -9.41
C ALA A 188 3.90 -3.18 -8.73
N ASP A 189 4.70 -2.20 -9.12
CA ASP A 189 5.96 -1.82 -8.47
C ASP A 189 5.70 -0.85 -7.30
N LEU A 190 4.71 0.04 -7.43
CA LEU A 190 4.25 0.96 -6.39
C LEU A 190 2.73 0.84 -6.20
N ILE A 191 2.29 0.69 -4.94
CA ILE A 191 0.88 0.67 -4.54
C ILE A 191 0.62 1.86 -3.62
N GLY A 192 -0.14 2.85 -4.11
CA GLY A 192 -0.48 4.07 -3.38
C GLY A 192 -1.86 4.01 -2.73
N PHE A 193 -1.98 4.60 -1.54
CA PHE A 193 -3.23 4.85 -0.83
C PHE A 193 -3.36 6.33 -0.46
N HIS A 194 -4.54 6.76 -0.02
CA HIS A 194 -4.72 8.13 0.48
C HIS A 194 -4.14 8.39 1.86
N THR A 195 -4.08 7.38 2.74
CA THR A 195 -3.72 7.54 4.15
C THR A 195 -2.85 6.38 4.62
N HIS A 196 -2.02 6.64 5.65
CA HIS A 196 -1.18 5.60 6.27
C HIS A 196 -2.02 4.49 6.92
N ASP A 197 -3.25 4.77 7.33
CA ASP A 197 -4.16 3.75 7.86
C ASP A 197 -4.52 2.71 6.82
N TYR A 198 -4.85 3.15 5.60
CA TYR A 198 -5.19 2.26 4.49
C TYR A 198 -3.98 1.43 4.06
N MET A 199 -2.81 2.08 3.96
CA MET A 199 -1.52 1.41 3.73
C MET A 199 -1.25 0.31 4.78
N ARG A 200 -1.38 0.64 6.07
CA ARG A 200 -1.18 -0.31 7.18
C ARG A 200 -2.15 -1.48 7.10
N HIS A 201 -3.41 -1.24 6.76
CA HIS A 201 -4.40 -2.30 6.59
C HIS A 201 -4.06 -3.21 5.40
N PHE A 202 -3.56 -2.66 4.30
CA PHE A 202 -3.08 -3.42 3.16
C PHE A 202 -1.88 -4.30 3.52
N ILE A 203 -0.86 -3.75 4.18
CA ILE A 203 0.32 -4.50 4.65
C ILE A 203 -0.11 -5.65 5.57
N SER A 204 -1.05 -5.39 6.49
CA SER A 204 -1.60 -6.42 7.37
C SER A 204 -2.32 -7.53 6.58
N ALA A 205 -3.07 -7.18 5.52
CA ALA A 205 -3.73 -8.15 4.66
C ALA A 205 -2.73 -8.99 3.85
N ILE A 206 -1.66 -8.37 3.31
CA ILE A 206 -0.58 -9.08 2.62
C ILE A 206 0.04 -10.14 3.54
N TYR A 207 0.42 -9.74 4.75
CA TYR A 207 1.02 -10.67 5.70
C TYR A 207 0.07 -11.81 6.07
N ARG A 208 -1.18 -11.51 6.44
CA ARG A 208 -2.11 -12.51 6.98
C ARG A 208 -2.74 -13.42 5.91
N VAL A 209 -2.81 -12.97 4.66
CA VAL A 209 -3.41 -13.73 3.56
C VAL A 209 -2.37 -14.46 2.73
N LEU A 210 -1.24 -13.81 2.41
CA LEU A 210 -0.22 -14.35 1.50
C LEU A 210 1.03 -14.88 2.22
N ASP A 211 1.13 -14.72 3.54
CA ASP A 211 2.31 -15.07 4.35
C ASP A 211 3.62 -14.42 3.83
N LEU A 212 3.48 -13.25 3.20
CA LEU A 212 4.61 -12.44 2.73
C LEU A 212 5.03 -11.47 3.83
N ASN A 213 6.33 -11.42 4.11
CA ASN A 213 6.89 -10.45 5.04
C ASN A 213 7.10 -9.11 4.35
N CYS A 214 6.68 -8.04 5.02
CA CYS A 214 7.00 -6.67 4.64
C CYS A 214 8.16 -6.18 5.50
N SER A 215 9.15 -5.54 4.89
CA SER A 215 10.18 -4.80 5.59
C SER A 215 9.79 -3.32 5.53
N LEU A 216 9.20 -2.81 6.62
CA LEU A 216 8.56 -1.48 6.64
C LEU A 216 7.43 -1.41 5.59
N ASP A 217 7.64 -0.62 4.55
CA ASP A 217 6.77 -0.33 3.41
C ASP A 217 7.10 -1.19 2.17
N GLU A 218 8.13 -2.04 2.24
CA GLU A 218 8.60 -2.86 1.12
C GLU A 218 8.16 -4.33 1.23
N ILE A 219 7.55 -4.85 0.17
CA ILE A 219 7.19 -6.26 0.02
C ILE A 219 8.23 -6.92 -0.89
N ASN A 220 9.01 -7.85 -0.32
CA ASN A 220 10.05 -8.55 -1.06
C ASN A 220 9.46 -9.72 -1.86
N LEU A 221 9.52 -9.63 -3.19
CA LEU A 221 9.21 -10.74 -4.09
C LEU A 221 10.52 -11.40 -4.59
N GLN A 222 10.37 -12.50 -5.32
CA GLN A 222 11.51 -13.29 -5.79
C GLN A 222 12.43 -12.48 -6.73
N ASP A 223 11.83 -11.69 -7.62
CA ASP A 223 12.51 -10.98 -8.69
C ASP A 223 12.55 -9.46 -8.49
N ARG A 224 11.70 -8.90 -7.62
CA ARG A 224 11.57 -7.45 -7.39
C ARG A 224 11.08 -7.13 -5.98
N ILE A 225 11.06 -5.85 -5.65
CA ILE A 225 10.36 -5.31 -4.49
C ILE A 225 9.14 -4.53 -4.94
N VAL A 226 8.10 -4.52 -4.10
CA VAL A 226 6.90 -3.69 -4.27
C VAL A 226 6.86 -2.72 -3.10
N HIS A 227 6.76 -1.43 -3.40
CA HIS A 227 6.57 -0.42 -2.36
C HIS A 227 5.09 -0.15 -2.15
N VAL A 228 4.76 0.20 -0.91
CA VAL A 228 3.42 0.61 -0.51
C VAL A 228 3.54 1.94 0.24
N ASP A 229 2.88 3.00 -0.23
CA ASP A 229 2.92 4.29 0.48
C ASP A 229 1.58 5.03 0.42
N ALA A 230 1.49 6.13 1.17
CA ALA A 230 0.33 6.99 1.28
C ALA A 230 0.58 8.36 0.63
N PHE A 231 -0.20 8.67 -0.40
CA PHE A 231 -0.21 9.95 -1.11
C PHE A 231 -1.62 10.57 -0.98
N PRO A 232 -1.82 11.53 -0.07
CA PRO A 232 -3.11 12.17 0.06
C PRO A 232 -3.41 13.00 -1.19
N MET A 233 -4.49 12.68 -1.90
CA MET A 233 -4.86 13.38 -3.11
C MET A 233 -5.38 14.79 -2.79
N GLY A 234 -4.80 15.79 -3.45
CA GLY A 234 -5.23 17.18 -3.39
C GLY A 234 -6.24 17.54 -4.47
N ILE A 235 -6.51 18.84 -4.57
CA ILE A 235 -7.30 19.45 -5.66
C ILE A 235 -6.41 20.34 -6.52
N ASN A 236 -6.95 20.82 -7.64
CA ASN A 236 -6.36 21.95 -8.37
C ASN A 236 -6.64 23.25 -7.60
N TYR A 237 -5.84 23.51 -6.56
CA TYR A 237 -6.08 24.59 -5.61
C TYR A 237 -6.29 25.94 -6.31
N GLU A 238 -5.40 26.30 -7.25
CA GLU A 238 -5.48 27.58 -7.98
C GLU A 238 -6.75 27.72 -8.81
N GLN A 239 -7.23 26.64 -9.42
CA GLN A 239 -8.49 26.67 -10.17
C GLN A 239 -9.67 27.04 -9.25
N TYR A 240 -9.78 26.41 -8.08
CA TYR A 240 -10.86 26.69 -7.12
C TYR A 240 -10.67 28.01 -6.40
N HIS A 241 -9.44 28.36 -6.04
CA HIS A 241 -9.11 29.60 -5.35
C HIS A 241 -9.38 30.83 -6.22
N ASN A 242 -9.08 30.78 -7.51
CA ASN A 242 -9.29 31.93 -8.39
C ASN A 242 -10.72 31.99 -8.96
N ALA A 243 -11.49 30.89 -8.94
CA ALA A 243 -12.81 30.82 -9.55
C ALA A 243 -13.84 31.85 -9.01
N PRO A 244 -13.92 32.17 -7.71
CA PRO A 244 -14.81 33.22 -7.19
C PRO A 244 -14.54 34.63 -7.76
N ALA A 245 -13.37 34.86 -8.35
CA ALA A 245 -13.05 36.13 -9.01
C ALA A 245 -13.59 36.22 -10.44
N LEU A 246 -14.03 35.11 -11.05
CA LEU A 246 -14.58 35.08 -12.40
C LEU A 246 -15.92 35.83 -12.44
N GLN A 247 -16.14 36.58 -13.52
CA GLN A 247 -17.33 37.42 -13.66
C GLN A 247 -18.63 36.61 -13.58
N GLU A 248 -18.73 35.49 -14.31
CA GLU A 248 -19.92 34.63 -14.28
C GLU A 248 -20.22 34.09 -12.88
N VAL A 249 -19.18 33.72 -12.12
CA VAL A 249 -19.33 33.22 -10.75
C VAL A 249 -19.79 34.34 -9.82
N ARG A 250 -19.23 35.55 -9.94
CA ARG A 250 -19.63 36.71 -9.14
C ARG A 250 -21.10 37.07 -9.36
N GLU A 251 -21.53 37.14 -10.62
CA GLU A 251 -22.93 37.44 -10.98
C GLU A 251 -23.88 36.39 -10.36
N LYS A 252 -23.53 35.10 -10.41
CA LYS A 252 -24.30 34.02 -9.77
C LYS A 252 -24.29 34.10 -8.24
N SER A 253 -23.13 34.38 -7.63
CA SER A 253 -23.00 34.57 -6.18
C SER A 253 -23.83 35.74 -5.67
N GLU A 254 -23.83 36.87 -6.37
CA GLU A 254 -24.62 38.06 -6.02
C GLU A 254 -26.11 37.77 -6.12
N MET A 255 -26.56 37.15 -7.22
CA MET A 255 -27.95 36.74 -7.41
C MET A 255 -28.43 35.80 -6.28
N LEU A 256 -27.64 34.78 -5.92
CA LEU A 256 -27.99 33.85 -4.85
C LEU A 256 -28.04 34.54 -3.47
N ARG A 257 -27.16 35.52 -3.21
CA ARG A 257 -27.20 36.31 -1.96
C ARG A 257 -28.46 37.17 -1.89
N GLU A 258 -28.87 37.79 -2.99
CA GLU A 258 -30.11 38.56 -3.05
C GLU A 258 -31.34 37.68 -2.79
N GLU A 259 -31.37 36.46 -3.32
CA GLU A 259 -32.46 35.50 -3.11
C GLU A 259 -32.52 34.95 -1.68
N LEU A 260 -31.37 34.67 -1.06
CA LEU A 260 -31.28 34.03 0.27
C LEU A 260 -31.26 35.04 1.43
N GLY A 261 -31.03 36.32 1.14
CA GLY A 261 -31.01 37.40 2.14
C GLY A 261 -29.95 37.18 3.22
N ASP A 262 -30.31 37.45 4.47
CA ASP A 262 -29.42 37.29 5.64
C ASP A 262 -29.31 35.83 6.15
N THR A 263 -29.86 34.87 5.40
CA THR A 263 -29.86 33.45 5.80
C THR A 263 -28.45 32.86 5.70
N THR A 264 -27.96 32.26 6.77
CA THR A 264 -26.71 31.49 6.75
C THR A 264 -26.95 30.16 6.03
N VAL A 265 -26.22 29.94 4.93
CA VAL A 265 -26.29 28.70 4.15
C VAL A 265 -25.29 27.68 4.68
N ILE A 266 -25.80 26.52 5.08
CA ILE A 266 -25.02 25.30 5.27
C ILE A 266 -25.07 24.53 3.96
N LEU A 267 -23.92 24.18 3.40
CA LEU A 267 -23.82 23.49 2.13
C LEU A 267 -23.32 22.05 2.30
N SER A 268 -23.95 21.15 1.56
CA SER A 268 -23.61 19.76 1.46
C SER A 268 -23.61 19.35 -0.01
N VAL A 269 -22.52 18.76 -0.48
CA VAL A 269 -22.37 18.29 -1.86
C VAL A 269 -21.88 16.86 -1.83
N ASP A 270 -22.71 15.94 -2.32
CA ASP A 270 -22.42 14.50 -2.29
C ASP A 270 -22.95 13.81 -3.55
N ARG A 271 -22.42 12.62 -3.84
CA ARG A 271 -23.13 11.66 -4.70
C ARG A 271 -24.19 10.95 -3.87
N LEU A 272 -25.26 10.45 -4.50
CA LEU A 272 -26.17 9.52 -3.86
C LEU A 272 -25.40 8.23 -3.52
N ASP A 273 -24.97 8.10 -2.26
CA ASP A 273 -24.22 6.94 -1.78
C ASP A 273 -24.37 6.80 -0.26
N TYR A 274 -24.58 5.56 0.22
CA TYR A 274 -24.79 5.28 1.63
C TYR A 274 -23.57 5.60 2.49
N SER A 275 -22.36 5.62 1.90
CA SER A 275 -21.13 6.02 2.59
C SER A 275 -21.12 7.50 2.99
N LYS A 276 -21.96 8.34 2.38
CA LYS A 276 -21.96 9.80 2.59
C LYS A 276 -22.74 10.28 3.81
N GLY A 277 -23.39 9.37 4.55
CA GLY A 277 -24.03 9.71 5.82
C GLY A 277 -25.18 10.72 5.69
N ILE A 278 -25.81 10.81 4.50
CA ILE A 278 -26.84 11.83 4.21
C ILE A 278 -28.00 11.78 5.22
N LEU A 279 -28.47 10.58 5.58
CA LEU A 279 -29.55 10.43 6.57
C LEU A 279 -29.13 10.90 7.98
N HIS A 280 -27.87 10.64 8.37
CA HIS A 280 -27.34 11.09 9.68
C HIS A 280 -27.22 12.61 9.71
N ARG A 281 -26.82 13.22 8.59
CA ARG A 281 -26.81 14.68 8.41
C ARG A 281 -28.20 15.28 8.61
N LEU A 282 -29.21 14.71 7.96
CA LEU A 282 -30.59 15.16 8.06
C LEU A 282 -31.12 15.03 9.49
N GLN A 283 -30.79 13.93 10.18
CA GLN A 283 -31.14 13.73 11.59
C GLN A 283 -30.50 14.79 12.50
N GLY A 284 -29.19 15.01 12.38
CA GLY A 284 -28.49 16.05 13.15
C GLY A 284 -29.02 17.46 12.86
N PHE A 285 -29.32 17.78 11.60
CA PHE A 285 -29.92 19.07 11.24
C PHE A 285 -31.36 19.22 11.77
N LYS A 286 -32.17 18.16 11.70
CA LYS A 286 -33.51 18.15 12.31
C LYS A 286 -33.43 18.41 13.81
N GLN A 287 -32.51 17.73 14.49
CA GLN A 287 -32.32 17.88 15.93
C GLN A 287 -31.89 19.31 16.31
N PHE A 288 -30.98 19.91 15.53
CA PHE A 288 -30.64 21.32 15.65
C PHE A 288 -31.87 22.24 15.52
N LEU A 289 -32.76 21.99 14.55
CA LEU A 289 -34.00 22.76 14.40
C LEU A 289 -34.99 22.52 15.56
N ASP A 290 -35.08 21.30 16.09
CA ASP A 290 -35.95 20.94 17.22
C ASP A 290 -35.50 21.70 18.50
N ASN A 291 -34.18 21.74 18.76
CA ASN A 291 -33.61 22.25 20.01
C ASN A 291 -33.28 23.75 19.99
N HIS A 292 -33.08 24.34 18.79
CA HIS A 292 -32.66 25.72 18.62
C HIS A 292 -33.62 26.54 17.73
N PRO A 293 -34.85 26.80 18.20
CA PRO A 293 -35.83 27.58 17.45
C PRO A 293 -35.38 29.02 17.16
N GLU A 294 -34.39 29.55 17.88
CA GLU A 294 -33.82 30.86 17.62
C GLU A 294 -33.12 31.00 16.25
N TYR A 295 -32.81 29.89 15.57
CA TYR A 295 -32.21 29.87 14.23
C TYR A 295 -33.20 29.56 13.10
N HIS A 296 -34.49 29.36 13.42
CA HIS A 296 -35.53 29.31 12.38
C HIS A 296 -35.51 30.60 11.57
N GLU A 297 -35.70 30.49 10.25
CA GLU A 297 -35.61 31.60 9.29
C GLU A 297 -34.23 32.28 9.18
N LYS A 298 -33.20 31.78 9.89
CA LYS A 298 -31.83 32.31 9.83
C LYS A 298 -30.82 31.35 9.24
N VAL A 299 -31.14 30.06 9.19
CA VAL A 299 -30.25 29.01 8.71
C VAL A 299 -31.00 28.10 7.77
N SER A 300 -30.39 27.77 6.62
CA SER A 300 -30.90 26.80 5.68
C SER A 300 -29.80 25.83 5.24
N LEU A 301 -30.17 24.57 5.07
CA LEU A 301 -29.30 23.52 4.56
C LEU A 301 -29.55 23.34 3.05
N THR A 302 -28.53 23.60 2.24
CA THR A 302 -28.54 23.34 0.80
C THR A 302 -27.83 22.02 0.52
N MET A 303 -28.54 21.06 -0.07
CA MET A 303 -28.06 19.73 -0.39
C MET A 303 -28.07 19.52 -1.90
N ILE A 304 -26.87 19.33 -2.46
CA ILE A 304 -26.66 18.91 -3.84
C ILE A 304 -26.31 17.43 -3.81
N VAL A 305 -27.22 16.60 -4.33
CA VAL A 305 -27.03 15.14 -4.41
C VAL A 305 -26.97 14.75 -5.89
N VAL A 306 -25.78 14.37 -6.34
CA VAL A 306 -25.56 13.95 -7.73
C VAL A 306 -26.01 12.49 -7.90
N PRO A 307 -26.87 12.19 -8.91
CA PRO A 307 -27.30 10.82 -9.21
C PRO A 307 -26.12 9.85 -9.38
N SER A 308 -26.25 8.63 -8.88
CA SER A 308 -25.15 7.66 -8.93
C SER A 308 -25.67 6.24 -8.74
N ARG A 309 -25.39 5.36 -9.72
CA ARG A 309 -25.70 3.93 -9.65
C ARG A 309 -27.19 3.64 -9.42
N ASP A 310 -28.05 4.45 -10.03
CA ASP A 310 -29.51 4.44 -9.84
C ASP A 310 -30.18 3.10 -10.21
N SER A 311 -29.49 2.23 -10.97
CA SER A 311 -29.92 0.87 -11.32
C SER A 311 -29.80 -0.14 -10.18
N VAL A 312 -29.05 0.17 -9.11
CA VAL A 312 -28.82 -0.73 -7.98
C VAL A 312 -29.85 -0.46 -6.88
N ASP A 313 -30.62 -1.49 -6.50
CA ASP A 313 -31.78 -1.38 -5.58
C ASP A 313 -31.49 -0.60 -4.29
N ILE A 314 -30.32 -0.83 -3.67
CA ILE A 314 -29.96 -0.17 -2.41
C ILE A 314 -29.84 1.36 -2.53
N TYR A 315 -29.46 1.86 -3.71
CA TYR A 315 -29.36 3.30 -3.98
C TYR A 315 -30.75 3.92 -4.19
N ALA A 316 -31.65 3.21 -4.89
CA ALA A 316 -33.04 3.64 -5.06
C ALA A 316 -33.79 3.70 -3.70
N ASP A 317 -33.58 2.71 -2.84
CA ASP A 317 -34.12 2.70 -1.48
C ASP A 317 -33.58 3.85 -0.64
N LEU A 318 -32.27 4.10 -0.72
CA LEU A 318 -31.63 5.21 -0.03
C LEU A 318 -32.22 6.56 -0.48
N LYS A 319 -32.39 6.76 -1.79
CA LYS A 319 -33.02 7.96 -2.34
C LYS A 319 -34.41 8.17 -1.78
N THR A 320 -35.23 7.12 -1.76
CA THR A 320 -36.60 7.19 -1.22
C THR A 320 -36.60 7.62 0.25
N LYS A 321 -35.69 7.08 1.07
CA LYS A 321 -35.55 7.47 2.48
C LYS A 321 -35.09 8.92 2.64
N ILE A 322 -34.17 9.38 1.80
CA ILE A 322 -33.71 10.78 1.79
C ILE A 322 -34.87 11.72 1.45
N ASP A 323 -35.61 11.43 0.36
CA ASP A 323 -36.74 12.23 -0.08
C ASP A 323 -37.82 12.33 1.02
N GLN A 324 -38.10 11.22 1.71
CA GLN A 324 -39.04 11.16 2.83
C GLN A 324 -38.57 12.01 4.01
N ALA A 325 -37.32 11.87 4.44
CA ALA A 325 -36.76 12.62 5.57
C ALA A 325 -36.74 14.13 5.29
N ILE A 326 -36.36 14.55 4.07
CA ILE A 326 -36.39 15.96 3.67
C ILE A 326 -37.83 16.48 3.66
N SER A 327 -38.77 15.71 3.12
CA SER A 327 -40.20 16.08 3.09
C SER A 327 -40.78 16.22 4.49
N GLU A 328 -40.40 15.36 5.43
CA GLU A 328 -40.81 15.44 6.84
C GLU A 328 -40.28 16.74 7.49
N ILE A 329 -38.99 17.02 7.36
CA ILE A 329 -38.35 18.20 7.96
C ILE A 329 -38.94 19.49 7.36
N ASN A 330 -38.98 19.60 6.03
CA ASN A 330 -39.56 20.77 5.36
C ASN A 330 -41.05 20.91 5.65
N GLY A 331 -41.81 19.80 5.73
CA GLY A 331 -43.22 19.83 6.07
C GLY A 331 -43.48 20.33 7.50
N GLN A 332 -42.57 20.05 8.43
CA GLN A 332 -42.67 20.49 9.82
C GLN A 332 -42.26 21.96 10.02
N TYR A 333 -41.24 22.43 9.30
CA TYR A 333 -40.55 23.70 9.61
C TYR A 333 -40.71 24.81 8.58
N SER A 334 -41.06 24.52 7.32
CA SER A 334 -41.15 25.56 6.28
C SER A 334 -42.18 26.65 6.59
N GLY A 335 -41.82 27.89 6.27
CA GLY A 335 -42.69 29.07 6.34
C GLY A 335 -42.97 29.68 4.97
N LEU A 336 -43.76 30.75 4.91
CA LEU A 336 -44.12 31.42 3.65
C LEU A 336 -42.92 32.01 2.88
N GLY A 337 -41.79 32.25 3.55
CA GLY A 337 -40.57 32.82 2.95
C GLY A 337 -39.28 32.10 3.34
N TRP A 338 -39.35 30.95 3.99
CA TRP A 338 -38.17 30.20 4.44
C TRP A 338 -38.36 28.71 4.21
N THR A 339 -37.35 28.11 3.56
CA THR A 339 -37.25 26.66 3.41
C THR A 339 -36.03 26.18 4.21
N PRO A 340 -36.20 25.28 5.19
CA PRO A 340 -35.11 24.76 5.99
C PRO A 340 -34.11 23.96 5.15
N ILE A 341 -34.58 23.15 4.19
CA ILE A 341 -33.73 22.33 3.33
C ILE A 341 -34.02 22.57 1.84
N TYR A 342 -33.03 23.12 1.12
CA TYR A 342 -33.03 23.17 -0.34
C TYR A 342 -32.38 21.89 -0.89
N TYR A 343 -33.14 21.06 -1.59
CA TYR A 343 -32.68 19.77 -2.11
C TYR A 343 -32.64 19.74 -3.64
N PHE A 344 -31.47 19.43 -4.19
CA PHE A 344 -31.25 19.31 -5.62
C PHE A 344 -30.70 17.93 -5.99
N TYR A 345 -31.47 17.16 -6.77
CA TYR A 345 -31.05 15.86 -7.31
C TYR A 345 -30.56 15.98 -8.75
N ARG A 346 -29.41 16.64 -8.96
CA ARG A 346 -28.78 16.87 -10.27
C ARG A 346 -27.33 17.32 -10.12
N SER A 347 -26.56 17.22 -11.20
CA SER A 347 -25.25 17.88 -11.33
C SER A 347 -25.42 19.37 -11.58
N PHE A 348 -24.48 20.17 -11.09
CA PHE A 348 -24.36 21.61 -11.36
C PHE A 348 -23.13 21.89 -12.23
N SER A 349 -23.14 23.00 -12.98
CA SER A 349 -21.94 23.47 -13.67
C SER A 349 -20.85 23.85 -12.66
N PHE A 350 -19.61 23.95 -13.12
CA PHE A 350 -18.51 24.38 -12.27
C PHE A 350 -18.79 25.75 -11.65
N GLU A 351 -19.24 26.71 -12.46
CA GLU A 351 -19.52 28.08 -12.04
C GLU A 351 -20.65 28.16 -11.02
N GLU A 352 -21.71 27.36 -11.20
CA GLU A 352 -22.81 27.29 -10.25
C GLU A 352 -22.37 26.69 -8.91
N LEU A 353 -21.55 25.63 -8.95
CA LEU A 353 -21.03 24.98 -7.75
C LEU A 353 -20.08 25.91 -6.97
N ILE A 354 -19.20 26.64 -7.66
CA ILE A 354 -18.32 27.62 -7.03
C ILE A 354 -19.12 28.76 -6.41
N ALA A 355 -20.18 29.26 -7.07
CA ALA A 355 -21.04 30.29 -6.51
C ALA A 355 -21.69 29.80 -5.19
N MET A 356 -22.16 28.56 -5.16
CA MET A 356 -22.69 27.93 -3.94
C MET A 356 -21.61 27.80 -2.85
N TYR A 357 -20.40 27.36 -3.20
CA TYR A 357 -19.29 27.31 -2.24
C TYR A 357 -18.92 28.69 -1.69
N ASP A 358 -18.88 29.73 -2.53
CA ASP A 358 -18.55 31.11 -2.13
C ASP A 358 -19.55 31.66 -1.11
N ILE A 359 -20.87 31.50 -1.36
CA ILE A 359 -21.91 32.02 -0.45
C ILE A 359 -22.09 31.22 0.83
N ALA A 360 -21.73 29.92 0.84
CA ALA A 360 -22.03 29.04 1.96
C ALA A 360 -21.17 29.33 3.20
N GLY A 361 -21.77 29.78 4.29
CA GLY A 361 -21.05 30.06 5.54
C GLY A 361 -20.48 28.81 6.20
N ILE A 362 -21.09 27.65 5.98
CA ILE A 362 -20.69 26.37 6.57
C ILE A 362 -20.71 25.28 5.49
N ALA A 363 -19.68 24.44 5.42
CA ALA A 363 -19.73 23.17 4.70
C ALA A 363 -19.91 22.00 5.68
N LEU A 364 -20.89 21.14 5.42
CA LEU A 364 -21.24 20.02 6.29
C LEU A 364 -20.94 18.69 5.60
N VAL A 365 -19.73 18.17 5.84
CA VAL A 365 -19.21 16.95 5.19
C VAL A 365 -19.20 15.80 6.19
N THR A 366 -20.22 14.95 6.11
CA THR A 366 -20.50 13.92 7.15
C THR A 366 -20.47 12.46 6.66
N PRO A 367 -19.52 12.03 5.81
CA PRO A 367 -19.48 10.64 5.37
C PRO A 367 -19.23 9.68 6.54
N LEU A 368 -19.89 8.53 6.52
CA LEU A 368 -19.66 7.41 7.44
C LEU A 368 -18.31 6.71 7.16
N ARG A 369 -17.85 6.77 5.92
CA ARG A 369 -16.50 6.37 5.51
C ARG A 369 -16.17 6.99 4.16
N ASP A 370 -15.01 7.59 3.99
CA ASP A 370 -14.60 8.18 2.70
C ASP A 370 -13.10 8.03 2.47
N GLY A 371 -12.70 7.75 1.23
CA GLY A 371 -11.29 7.61 0.86
C GLY A 371 -10.49 8.88 1.12
N MET A 372 -11.05 10.02 0.70
CA MET A 372 -10.45 11.34 0.92
C MET A 372 -11.51 12.40 1.22
N ASN A 373 -12.49 12.56 0.32
CA ASN A 373 -13.44 13.69 0.27
C ASN A 373 -12.81 15.01 -0.24
N LEU A 374 -12.82 15.21 -1.56
CA LEU A 374 -12.28 16.42 -2.18
C LEU A 374 -13.19 17.64 -2.02
N VAL A 375 -14.51 17.46 -1.88
CA VAL A 375 -15.49 18.54 -1.64
C VAL A 375 -15.08 19.42 -0.45
N ALA A 376 -14.61 18.82 0.63
CA ALA A 376 -14.08 19.57 1.78
C ALA A 376 -12.93 20.51 1.39
N LYS A 377 -12.01 20.06 0.54
CA LYS A 377 -10.87 20.86 0.06
C LYS A 377 -11.32 21.92 -0.96
N GLU A 378 -12.26 21.57 -1.84
CA GLU A 378 -12.84 22.48 -2.84
C GLU A 378 -13.50 23.68 -2.15
N TYR A 379 -14.39 23.42 -1.19
CA TYR A 379 -15.05 24.46 -0.40
C TYR A 379 -14.03 25.43 0.22
N LEU A 380 -13.04 24.90 0.94
CA LEU A 380 -12.02 25.72 1.60
C LEU A 380 -11.21 26.56 0.60
N ALA A 381 -10.87 26.01 -0.57
CA ALA A 381 -10.11 26.74 -1.57
C ALA A 381 -10.87 27.96 -2.11
N THR A 382 -12.20 27.89 -2.25
CA THR A 382 -13.03 29.01 -2.76
C THR A 382 -13.17 30.19 -1.79
N LYS A 383 -12.78 30.06 -0.52
CA LYS A 383 -13.00 31.10 0.49
C LYS A 383 -11.94 32.20 0.43
N ASN A 384 -12.19 33.22 -0.40
CA ASN A 384 -11.29 34.37 -0.54
C ASN A 384 -11.84 35.65 0.07
N SER A 385 -13.10 35.95 -0.23
CA SER A 385 -13.75 37.22 0.14
C SER A 385 -14.49 37.12 1.48
N HIS A 386 -14.79 35.90 1.92
CA HIS A 386 -15.61 35.61 3.09
C HIS A 386 -15.00 34.42 3.84
N SER A 387 -15.05 34.47 5.17
CA SER A 387 -14.70 33.31 5.97
C SER A 387 -15.74 32.19 5.80
N GLY A 388 -15.37 30.98 6.19
CA GLY A 388 -16.23 29.82 6.13
C GLY A 388 -15.78 28.77 7.14
N VAL A 389 -16.72 27.97 7.61
CA VAL A 389 -16.44 26.91 8.58
C VAL A 389 -16.66 25.54 7.93
N LEU A 390 -15.68 24.66 8.09
CA LEU A 390 -15.81 23.27 7.67
C LEU A 390 -16.15 22.40 8.88
N ILE A 391 -17.28 21.69 8.80
CA ILE A 391 -17.62 20.57 9.67
C ILE A 391 -17.31 19.29 8.91
N LEU A 392 -16.45 18.44 9.47
CA LEU A 392 -15.89 17.29 8.76
C LEU A 392 -15.97 16.02 9.61
N SER A 393 -16.46 14.94 9.03
CA SER A 393 -16.41 13.61 9.63
C SER A 393 -14.97 13.14 9.86
N GLU A 394 -14.67 12.60 11.05
CA GLU A 394 -13.40 11.92 11.33
C GLU A 394 -13.18 10.67 10.45
N MET A 395 -14.23 10.17 9.78
CA MET A 395 -14.19 9.01 8.90
C MET A 395 -13.82 9.34 7.45
N ALA A 396 -13.55 10.61 7.13
CA ALA A 396 -13.05 11.05 5.84
C ALA A 396 -11.51 11.15 5.84
N GLY A 397 -10.86 10.67 4.76
CA GLY A 397 -9.39 10.79 4.65
C GLY A 397 -8.87 12.23 4.76
N ALA A 398 -9.65 13.23 4.35
CA ALA A 398 -9.29 14.65 4.45
C ALA A 398 -9.14 15.13 5.91
N ALA A 399 -9.77 14.47 6.88
CA ALA A 399 -9.67 14.83 8.30
C ALA A 399 -8.23 14.73 8.84
N ILE A 400 -7.39 13.87 8.23
CA ILE A 400 -5.97 13.75 8.60
C ILE A 400 -5.19 15.04 8.28
N GLU A 401 -5.58 15.75 7.22
CA GLU A 401 -4.91 16.98 6.78
C GLU A 401 -5.58 18.26 7.27
N LEU A 402 -6.89 18.23 7.50
CA LEU A 402 -7.73 19.40 7.81
C LEU A 402 -8.03 19.48 9.32
N GLN A 403 -6.98 19.59 10.14
CA GLN A 403 -7.07 19.51 11.61
C GLN A 403 -7.84 20.67 12.27
N ASP A 404 -7.96 21.82 11.60
CA ASP A 404 -8.68 22.99 12.11
C ASP A 404 -10.19 22.95 11.80
N ALA A 405 -10.67 21.93 11.07
CA ALA A 405 -12.09 21.69 10.87
C ALA A 405 -12.77 21.29 12.19
N ILE A 406 -14.06 21.59 12.32
CA ILE A 406 -14.86 21.03 13.42
C ILE A 406 -15.09 19.55 13.10
N THR A 407 -14.35 18.69 13.79
CA THR A 407 -14.39 17.25 13.56
C THR A 407 -15.55 16.63 14.32
N ILE A 408 -16.31 15.74 13.65
CA ILE A 408 -17.45 15.04 14.23
C ILE A 408 -17.37 13.54 13.97
N ASN A 409 -17.94 12.75 14.88
CA ASN A 409 -18.36 11.38 14.61
C ASN A 409 -19.74 11.42 13.94
N PRO A 410 -19.87 11.00 12.66
CA PRO A 410 -21.13 11.10 11.92
C PRO A 410 -22.23 10.16 12.45
N ASN A 411 -21.90 9.22 13.35
CA ASN A 411 -22.86 8.33 14.00
C ASN A 411 -23.52 8.97 15.23
N ASP A 412 -23.02 10.12 15.70
CA ASP A 412 -23.59 10.87 16.82
C ASP A 412 -24.30 12.13 16.29
N SER A 413 -25.64 12.09 16.26
CA SER A 413 -26.45 13.23 15.83
C SER A 413 -26.30 14.45 16.74
N ASP A 414 -26.01 14.25 18.04
CA ASP A 414 -25.78 15.34 18.98
C ASP A 414 -24.46 16.05 18.67
N GLU A 415 -23.42 15.33 18.20
CA GLU A 415 -22.18 15.96 17.73
C GLU A 415 -22.40 16.81 16.47
N ILE A 416 -23.21 16.33 15.53
CA ILE A 416 -23.56 17.10 14.32
C ILE A 416 -24.28 18.40 14.71
N GLU A 417 -25.28 18.31 15.60
CA GLU A 417 -25.98 19.48 16.13
C GLU A 417 -25.01 20.46 16.83
N ARG A 418 -24.18 19.96 17.76
CA ARG A 418 -23.21 20.80 18.48
C ARG A 418 -22.22 21.48 17.53
N ALA A 419 -21.76 20.79 16.51
CA ALA A 419 -20.84 21.34 15.51
C ALA A 419 -21.49 22.43 14.67
N ILE A 420 -22.76 22.28 14.29
CA ILE A 420 -23.52 23.34 13.61
C ILE A 420 -23.61 24.57 14.52
N LEU A 421 -23.93 24.37 15.80
CA LEU A 421 -24.03 25.45 16.77
C LEU A 421 -22.68 26.16 17.00
N GLU A 422 -21.60 25.39 17.12
CA GLU A 422 -20.23 25.92 17.23
C GLU A 422 -19.87 26.74 16.00
N ALA A 423 -20.10 26.22 14.79
CA ALA A 423 -19.82 26.93 13.53
C ALA A 423 -20.57 28.26 13.42
N LEU A 424 -21.85 28.29 13.82
CA LEU A 424 -22.67 29.50 13.81
C LEU A 424 -22.21 30.54 14.83
N ARG A 425 -21.70 30.11 15.98
CA ARG A 425 -21.25 30.99 17.08
C ARG A 425 -19.77 31.36 17.00
N MET A 426 -19.01 30.73 16.11
CA MET A 426 -17.57 30.92 15.98
C MET A 426 -17.24 32.41 15.67
N PRO A 427 -16.36 33.05 16.44
CA PRO A 427 -15.90 34.41 16.16
C PRO A 427 -15.21 34.51 14.80
N GLU A 428 -15.36 35.67 14.14
CA GLU A 428 -14.82 35.88 12.79
C GLU A 428 -13.28 35.74 12.73
N GLU A 429 -12.58 36.19 13.77
CA GLU A 429 -11.12 36.05 13.88
C GLU A 429 -10.69 34.57 13.88
N GLU A 430 -11.40 33.72 14.61
CA GLU A 430 -11.15 32.28 14.67
C GLU A 430 -11.46 31.60 13.33
N LYS A 431 -12.56 31.98 12.66
CA LYS A 431 -12.90 31.46 11.32
C LYS A 431 -11.78 31.74 10.32
N ILE A 432 -11.27 32.97 10.31
CA ILE A 432 -10.19 33.39 9.41
C ILE A 432 -8.89 32.62 9.71
N GLU A 433 -8.53 32.45 10.99
CA GLU A 433 -7.33 31.71 11.40
C GLU A 433 -7.39 30.25 10.94
N ARG A 434 -8.47 29.55 11.29
CA ARG A 434 -8.70 28.14 10.91
C ARG A 434 -8.70 27.96 9.39
N LEU A 435 -9.40 28.84 8.68
CA LEU A 435 -9.44 28.82 7.22
C LEU A 435 -8.05 29.00 6.61
N HIS A 436 -7.28 29.99 7.07
CA HIS A 436 -5.94 30.29 6.55
C HIS A 436 -4.99 29.11 6.71
N ASN A 437 -5.00 28.46 7.88
CA ASN A 437 -4.16 27.30 8.17
C ASN A 437 -4.49 26.13 7.24
N MET A 438 -5.78 25.83 7.04
CA MET A 438 -6.22 24.78 6.13
C MET A 438 -5.89 25.11 4.67
N GLN A 439 -6.16 26.33 4.20
CA GLN A 439 -5.81 26.79 2.85
C GLN A 439 -4.30 26.69 2.58
N LYS A 440 -3.46 27.05 3.55
CA LYS A 440 -2.00 26.89 3.48
C LYS A 440 -1.57 25.42 3.33
N ARG A 441 -2.32 24.49 3.92
CA ARG A 441 -2.08 23.04 3.77
C ARG A 441 -2.50 22.55 2.39
N ILE A 442 -3.73 22.82 1.95
CA ILE A 442 -4.27 22.30 0.68
C ILE A 442 -3.66 22.96 -0.56
N SER A 443 -3.14 24.19 -0.46
CA SER A 443 -2.38 24.84 -1.54
C SER A 443 -1.05 24.15 -1.80
N LYS A 444 -0.41 23.59 -0.76
CA LYS A 444 0.82 22.81 -0.88
C LYS A 444 0.54 21.36 -1.28
N GLN A 445 -0.48 20.76 -0.69
CA GLN A 445 -0.91 19.38 -0.96
C GLN A 445 -1.93 19.36 -2.11
N SER A 446 -1.49 19.85 -3.27
CA SER A 446 -2.30 19.92 -4.49
C SER A 446 -2.32 18.59 -5.24
N VAL A 447 -3.25 18.47 -6.19
CA VAL A 447 -3.30 17.28 -7.06
C VAL A 447 -2.04 17.11 -7.92
N LYS A 448 -1.40 18.23 -8.29
CA LYS A 448 -0.12 18.24 -9.00
C LYS A 448 0.99 17.64 -8.14
N LYS A 449 1.07 18.03 -6.86
CA LYS A 449 2.04 17.45 -5.93
C LYS A 449 1.82 15.95 -5.76
N TRP A 450 0.58 15.53 -5.50
CA TRP A 450 0.21 14.12 -5.36
C TRP A 450 0.69 13.28 -6.55
N ALA A 451 0.45 13.75 -7.76
CA ALA A 451 0.83 13.01 -8.95
C ALA A 451 2.34 13.01 -9.22
N ASN A 452 3.02 14.14 -8.98
CA ASN A 452 4.48 14.22 -9.11
C ASN A 452 5.19 13.31 -8.11
N ASP A 453 4.80 13.34 -6.83
CA ASP A 453 5.38 12.49 -5.79
C ASP A 453 5.25 11.00 -6.18
N PHE A 454 4.06 10.58 -6.65
CA PHE A 454 3.82 9.19 -7.08
C PHE A 454 4.69 8.80 -8.29
N VAL A 455 4.81 9.68 -9.29
CA VAL A 455 5.59 9.44 -10.52
C VAL A 455 7.08 9.36 -10.20
N GLU A 456 7.61 10.28 -9.39
CA GLU A 456 9.02 10.31 -8.97
C GLU A 456 9.38 9.03 -8.19
N GLU A 457 8.53 8.62 -7.26
CA GLU A 457 8.75 7.42 -6.48
C GLU A 457 8.72 6.15 -7.34
N LEU A 458 7.74 6.03 -8.24
CA LEU A 458 7.65 4.90 -9.16
C LEU A 458 8.89 4.80 -10.08
N GLN A 459 9.45 5.93 -10.52
CA GLN A 459 10.70 5.94 -11.29
C GLN A 459 11.90 5.45 -10.46
N SER A 460 11.99 5.90 -9.20
CA SER A 460 13.04 5.46 -8.27
C SER A 460 12.98 3.94 -8.07
N ILE A 461 11.79 3.40 -7.83
CA ILE A 461 11.56 1.97 -7.62
C ILE A 461 11.90 1.16 -8.87
N LYS A 462 11.55 1.65 -10.07
CA LYS A 462 11.96 1.01 -11.34
C LYS A 462 13.48 0.87 -11.43
N ALA A 463 14.22 1.92 -11.06
CA ALA A 463 15.69 1.90 -11.05
C ALA A 463 16.24 0.90 -10.03
N GLN A 464 15.67 0.85 -8.83
CA GLN A 464 16.05 -0.11 -7.79
C GLN A 464 15.76 -1.56 -8.21
N ASN A 465 14.57 -1.84 -8.74
CA ASN A 465 14.19 -3.16 -9.25
C ASN A 465 15.10 -3.63 -10.39
N LYS A 466 15.52 -2.72 -11.27
CA LYS A 466 16.53 -3.04 -12.31
C LYS A 466 17.86 -3.48 -11.71
N VAL A 467 18.33 -2.84 -10.64
CA VAL A 467 19.55 -3.24 -9.92
C VAL A 467 19.36 -4.60 -9.25
N ILE A 468 18.22 -4.83 -8.59
CA ILE A 468 17.89 -6.10 -7.92
C ILE A 468 17.92 -7.26 -8.92
N LEU A 469 17.28 -7.09 -10.08
CA LEU A 469 17.27 -8.09 -11.15
C LEU A 469 18.67 -8.38 -11.71
N GLN A 470 19.52 -7.37 -11.85
CA GLN A 470 20.89 -7.54 -12.35
C GLN A 470 21.79 -8.34 -11.41
N LYS A 471 21.50 -8.33 -10.11
CA LYS A 471 22.21 -9.14 -9.11
C LYS A 471 21.84 -10.63 -9.18
N ILE A 472 20.71 -10.99 -9.78
CA ILE A 472 20.30 -12.41 -9.87
C ILE A 472 21.32 -13.20 -10.68
N VAL A 473 21.77 -14.34 -10.14
CA VAL A 473 22.72 -15.21 -10.84
C VAL A 473 22.05 -15.88 -12.04
N GLY A 474 22.22 -15.28 -13.21
CA GLY A 474 21.90 -15.89 -14.50
C GLY A 474 23.06 -16.71 -15.07
N LYS A 475 22.86 -17.28 -16.26
CA LYS A 475 23.88 -18.09 -16.97
C LYS A 475 25.20 -17.33 -17.17
N ARG A 476 25.13 -16.03 -17.48
CA ARG A 476 26.32 -15.18 -17.67
C ARG A 476 27.10 -15.02 -16.37
N GLN A 477 26.43 -14.66 -15.28
CA GLN A 477 27.04 -14.49 -13.96
C GLN A 477 27.62 -15.81 -13.47
N LEU A 478 26.89 -16.91 -13.62
CA LEU A 478 27.39 -18.25 -13.30
C LEU A 478 28.67 -18.59 -14.07
N ASN A 479 28.71 -18.34 -15.38
CA ASN A 479 29.91 -18.59 -16.19
C ASN A 479 31.10 -17.72 -15.75
N GLN A 480 30.86 -16.47 -15.35
CA GLN A 480 31.92 -15.59 -14.84
C GLN A 480 32.46 -16.09 -13.50
N ILE A 481 31.56 -16.42 -12.56
CA ILE A 481 31.92 -17.01 -11.26
C ILE A 481 32.68 -18.32 -11.47
N LYS A 482 32.23 -19.14 -12.43
CA LYS A 482 32.87 -20.40 -12.79
C LYS A 482 34.24 -20.22 -13.41
N SER A 483 34.45 -19.27 -14.33
CA SER A 483 35.78 -19.00 -14.88
C SER A 483 36.77 -18.63 -13.77
N ALA A 484 36.36 -17.73 -12.87
CA ALA A 484 37.17 -17.34 -11.71
C ALA A 484 37.44 -18.53 -10.78
N TYR A 485 36.45 -19.42 -10.59
CA TYR A 485 36.62 -20.65 -9.84
C TYR A 485 37.62 -21.59 -10.55
N ASP A 486 37.45 -21.90 -11.83
CA ASP A 486 38.28 -22.86 -12.56
C ASP A 486 39.74 -22.40 -12.67
N GLU A 487 39.98 -21.11 -12.88
CA GLU A 487 41.31 -20.48 -12.97
C GLU A 487 42.05 -20.41 -11.63
N ALA A 488 41.30 -20.38 -10.52
CA ALA A 488 41.87 -20.27 -9.18
C ALA A 488 42.68 -21.49 -8.76
N THR A 489 43.71 -21.23 -7.96
CA THR A 489 44.63 -22.24 -7.41
C THR A 489 44.39 -22.52 -5.93
N SER A 490 43.76 -21.58 -5.21
CA SER A 490 43.45 -21.67 -3.78
C SER A 490 42.11 -20.98 -3.47
N ARG A 491 41.07 -21.78 -3.16
CA ARG A 491 39.68 -21.31 -3.07
C ARG A 491 39.14 -21.41 -1.66
N LEU A 492 38.59 -20.33 -1.12
CA LEU A 492 37.84 -20.31 0.13
C LEU A 492 36.34 -20.22 -0.17
N ILE A 493 35.57 -21.19 0.31
CA ILE A 493 34.12 -21.27 0.09
C ILE A 493 33.42 -21.32 1.44
N LEU A 494 32.72 -20.26 1.78
CA LEU A 494 31.99 -20.08 3.04
C LEU A 494 30.49 -20.24 2.78
N LEU A 495 29.86 -21.19 3.46
CA LEU A 495 28.46 -21.52 3.24
C LEU A 495 27.71 -21.42 4.57
N ASP A 496 26.70 -20.58 4.63
CA ASP A 496 25.69 -20.73 5.68
C ASP A 496 24.89 -22.04 5.49
N TYR A 497 24.30 -22.54 6.58
CA TYR A 497 23.51 -23.76 6.55
C TYR A 497 21.99 -23.53 6.47
N ASP A 498 21.41 -22.86 7.47
CA ASP A 498 19.96 -22.78 7.67
C ASP A 498 19.35 -21.68 6.80
N GLY A 499 18.47 -22.05 5.86
CA GLY A 499 17.93 -21.10 4.87
C GLY A 499 18.82 -20.95 3.63
N THR A 500 20.04 -21.51 3.66
CA THR A 500 21.00 -21.52 2.56
C THR A 500 21.18 -22.92 1.95
N LEU A 501 21.84 -23.84 2.66
CA LEU A 501 22.06 -25.22 2.20
C LEU A 501 20.88 -26.14 2.51
N ALA A 502 20.16 -25.87 3.59
CA ALA A 502 18.94 -26.57 3.98
C ALA A 502 17.76 -25.58 4.09
N PRO A 503 16.54 -25.97 3.68
CA PRO A 503 15.38 -25.11 3.83
C PRO A 503 14.97 -24.96 5.31
N PHE A 504 14.28 -23.87 5.64
CA PHE A 504 13.66 -23.75 6.96
C PHE A 504 12.54 -24.79 7.12
N VAL A 505 12.63 -25.56 8.21
CA VAL A 505 11.62 -26.56 8.61
C VAL A 505 10.95 -26.15 9.92
N LYS A 506 9.78 -26.73 10.20
CA LYS A 506 8.97 -26.36 11.39
C LYS A 506 9.68 -26.61 12.72
N LYS A 507 10.55 -27.62 12.77
CA LYS A 507 11.41 -27.93 13.91
C LYS A 507 12.87 -27.87 13.45
N PRO A 508 13.72 -27.03 14.05
CA PRO A 508 15.11 -26.91 13.63
C PRO A 508 15.88 -28.24 13.62
N GLU A 509 15.58 -29.19 14.50
CA GLU A 509 16.21 -30.52 14.48
C GLU A 509 15.89 -31.36 13.23
N ASP A 510 14.81 -31.06 12.51
CA ASP A 510 14.40 -31.79 11.30
C ASP A 510 15.13 -31.29 10.04
N ALA A 511 15.97 -30.26 10.14
CA ALA A 511 16.66 -29.63 9.01
C ALA A 511 17.89 -30.45 8.55
N VAL A 512 17.84 -31.78 8.64
CA VAL A 512 18.95 -32.70 8.38
C VAL A 512 19.43 -32.56 6.92
N PRO A 513 20.75 -32.63 6.62
CA PRO A 513 21.25 -32.50 5.26
C PRO A 513 20.72 -33.60 4.34
N SER A 514 20.35 -33.23 3.11
CA SER A 514 19.90 -34.19 2.11
C SER A 514 21.07 -35.02 1.55
N ALA A 515 20.77 -36.21 1.02
CA ALA A 515 21.78 -37.06 0.38
C ALA A 515 22.49 -36.35 -0.80
N GLU A 516 21.74 -35.53 -1.55
CA GLU A 516 22.27 -34.70 -2.63
C GLU A 516 23.26 -33.65 -2.12
N LEU A 517 22.95 -32.99 -1.00
CA LEU A 517 23.85 -32.02 -0.37
C LEU A 517 25.14 -32.69 0.13
N LEU A 518 25.04 -33.88 0.74
CA LEU A 518 26.22 -34.62 1.22
C LEU A 518 27.15 -35.04 0.07
N ASP A 519 26.59 -35.58 -1.02
CA ASP A 519 27.36 -35.93 -2.24
C ASP A 519 28.03 -34.70 -2.87
N LEU A 520 27.32 -33.57 -2.94
CA LEU A 520 27.86 -32.31 -3.42
C LEU A 520 29.05 -31.84 -2.57
N LEU A 521 28.90 -31.78 -1.25
CA LEU A 521 29.96 -31.36 -0.34
C LEU A 521 31.17 -32.32 -0.38
N GLN A 522 30.92 -33.62 -0.55
CA GLN A 522 31.99 -34.61 -0.73
C GLN A 522 32.79 -34.34 -2.02
N LYS A 523 32.12 -34.03 -3.14
CA LYS A 523 32.79 -33.66 -4.39
C LYS A 523 33.59 -32.37 -4.25
N MET A 524 33.02 -31.36 -3.58
CA MET A 524 33.70 -30.07 -3.35
C MET A 524 34.96 -30.23 -2.50
N THR A 525 34.91 -31.03 -1.43
CA THR A 525 36.05 -31.26 -0.52
C THR A 525 37.10 -32.22 -1.08
N SER A 526 36.75 -33.02 -2.10
CA SER A 526 37.68 -33.89 -2.81
C SER A 526 38.68 -33.10 -3.68
N ASP A 527 38.31 -31.91 -4.16
CA ASP A 527 39.24 -30.99 -4.83
C ASP A 527 40.12 -30.28 -3.80
N LYS A 528 41.42 -30.58 -3.79
CA LYS A 528 42.39 -30.03 -2.83
C LYS A 528 42.64 -28.53 -2.99
N LYS A 529 42.19 -27.91 -4.08
CA LYS A 529 42.19 -26.45 -4.20
C LYS A 529 41.11 -25.78 -3.34
N ASN A 530 40.10 -26.53 -2.91
CA ASN A 530 38.97 -26.00 -2.15
C ASN A 530 39.19 -26.12 -0.64
N LYS A 531 38.94 -25.02 0.06
CA LYS A 531 38.69 -24.98 1.49
C LYS A 531 37.23 -24.60 1.72
N VAL A 532 36.42 -25.60 2.05
CA VAL A 532 34.97 -25.44 2.28
C VAL A 532 34.73 -25.30 3.78
N VAL A 533 34.04 -24.21 4.17
CA VAL A 533 33.72 -23.87 5.55
C VAL A 533 32.21 -23.69 5.67
N ILE A 534 31.56 -24.47 6.54
CA ILE A 534 30.15 -24.24 6.89
C ILE A 534 30.10 -23.29 8.10
N ASN A 535 29.52 -22.11 7.90
CA ASN A 535 29.41 -21.05 8.92
C ASN A 535 27.96 -20.93 9.40
N SER A 536 27.64 -21.62 10.50
CA SER A 536 26.27 -21.82 10.97
C SER A 536 26.07 -21.25 12.38
N GLY A 537 24.83 -20.84 12.66
CA GLY A 537 24.38 -20.54 14.03
C GLY A 537 24.05 -21.79 14.86
N ARG A 538 24.21 -23.00 14.32
CA ARG A 538 23.95 -24.27 15.03
C ARG A 538 25.08 -24.64 15.98
N ASN A 539 24.73 -25.50 16.94
CA ASN A 539 25.70 -26.06 17.88
C ASN A 539 26.60 -27.11 17.19
N ARG A 540 27.85 -27.20 17.63
CA ARG A 540 28.93 -28.05 17.12
C ARG A 540 28.58 -29.54 17.12
N GLN A 541 27.86 -30.06 18.12
CA GLN A 541 27.54 -31.50 18.18
C GLN A 541 26.58 -31.90 17.05
N ILE A 542 25.64 -31.02 16.70
CA ILE A 542 24.72 -31.25 15.59
C ILE A 542 25.48 -31.26 14.26
N LEU A 543 26.39 -30.31 14.05
CA LEU A 543 27.19 -30.24 12.83
C LEU A 543 28.10 -31.46 12.68
N ASP A 544 28.73 -31.93 13.77
CA ASP A 544 29.53 -33.17 13.75
C ASP A 544 28.68 -34.39 13.39
N GLN A 545 27.48 -34.50 13.98
CA GLN A 545 26.58 -35.62 13.72
C GLN A 545 26.07 -35.64 12.28
N TRP A 546 25.72 -34.47 11.73
CA TRP A 546 25.10 -34.37 10.41
C TRP A 546 26.08 -34.53 9.24
N PHE A 547 27.33 -34.17 9.45
CA PHE A 547 28.37 -34.19 8.42
C PHE A 547 29.50 -35.17 8.75
N GLU A 548 29.19 -36.20 9.53
CA GLU A 548 30.14 -37.25 9.89
C GLU A 548 30.79 -37.86 8.65
N GLY A 549 32.12 -37.97 8.65
CA GLY A 549 32.89 -38.56 7.56
C GLY A 549 33.26 -37.62 6.41
N LEU A 550 32.87 -36.33 6.45
CA LEU A 550 33.29 -35.32 5.45
C LEU A 550 34.46 -34.45 5.97
N ASP A 551 35.40 -34.13 5.07
CA ASP A 551 36.55 -33.24 5.34
C ASP A 551 36.12 -31.76 5.24
N LEU A 552 35.25 -31.35 6.17
CA LEU A 552 34.70 -30.00 6.26
C LEU A 552 35.25 -29.26 7.47
N ASP A 553 35.53 -27.98 7.25
CA ASP A 553 35.76 -27.03 8.33
C ASP A 553 34.43 -26.38 8.73
N PHE A 554 34.28 -26.02 9.99
CA PHE A 554 33.05 -25.43 10.52
C PHE A 554 33.34 -24.17 11.32
N ALA A 555 32.39 -23.25 11.31
CA ALA A 555 32.20 -22.25 12.34
C ALA A 555 30.79 -22.45 12.90
N ALA A 556 30.72 -22.76 14.19
CA ALA A 556 29.48 -22.99 14.92
C ALA A 556 29.19 -21.80 15.83
N GLU A 557 27.91 -21.59 16.13
CA GLU A 557 27.42 -20.47 16.95
C GLU A 557 28.04 -19.13 16.50
N HIS A 558 28.00 -18.84 15.20
CA HIS A 558 28.52 -17.60 14.60
C HIS A 558 30.04 -17.39 14.78
N GLY A 559 30.84 -18.46 14.87
CA GLY A 559 32.31 -18.39 14.91
C GLY A 559 32.91 -18.49 16.32
N MET A 560 32.07 -18.71 17.33
CA MET A 560 32.50 -18.93 18.72
C MET A 560 33.26 -20.25 18.91
N PHE A 561 32.89 -21.26 18.12
CA PHE A 561 33.62 -22.51 17.99
C PHE A 561 33.95 -22.71 16.52
N TYR A 562 35.13 -23.25 16.23
CA TYR A 562 35.48 -23.61 14.86
C TYR A 562 36.14 -24.98 14.81
N LYS A 563 35.92 -25.69 13.72
CA LYS A 563 36.56 -26.97 13.42
C LYS A 563 37.56 -26.77 12.28
N GLU A 564 38.77 -27.25 12.47
CA GLU A 564 39.83 -27.19 11.48
C GLU A 564 40.66 -28.47 11.56
N ASN A 565 40.92 -29.12 10.42
CA ASN A 565 41.66 -30.38 10.33
C ASN A 565 41.10 -31.48 11.26
N GLY A 566 39.77 -31.55 11.36
CA GLY A 566 39.08 -32.55 12.19
C GLY A 566 38.99 -32.22 13.69
N GLN A 567 39.60 -31.12 14.16
CA GLN A 567 39.62 -30.75 15.58
C GLN A 567 38.80 -29.50 15.86
N TRP A 568 38.01 -29.54 16.95
CA TRP A 568 37.28 -28.36 17.43
C TRP A 568 38.15 -27.50 18.34
N TYR A 569 38.05 -26.20 18.11
CA TYR A 569 38.68 -25.15 18.88
C TYR A 569 37.60 -24.21 19.39
N LYS A 570 37.87 -23.58 20.53
CA LYS A 570 36.98 -22.60 21.17
C LYS A 570 37.66 -21.23 21.09
N ASN A 571 36.97 -20.24 20.51
CA ASN A 571 37.44 -18.85 20.48
C ASN A 571 37.08 -18.08 21.75
N ILE A 572 36.07 -18.55 22.51
CA ILE A 572 35.67 -17.92 23.78
C ILE A 572 36.56 -18.45 24.93
N GLN A 573 37.11 -17.53 25.73
CA GLN A 573 38.02 -17.87 26.84
C GLN A 573 37.32 -18.60 28.01
N GLU A 574 36.04 -18.33 28.29
CA GLU A 574 35.26 -18.96 29.39
C GLU A 574 33.84 -19.40 28.96
N LYS A 575 33.09 -20.12 29.80
CA LYS A 575 31.69 -20.51 29.50
C LYS A 575 30.80 -19.30 29.80
N VAL A 576 29.90 -18.94 28.89
CA VAL A 576 28.95 -17.85 29.14
C VAL A 576 27.96 -18.33 30.20
N GLU A 577 28.07 -17.82 31.42
CA GLU A 577 27.03 -18.00 32.44
C GLU A 577 25.95 -16.95 32.20
N TRP A 578 24.74 -17.42 31.92
CA TRP A 578 23.60 -16.53 31.68
C TRP A 578 23.07 -16.00 33.00
N ASP A 579 22.97 -14.69 33.09
CA ASP A 579 22.41 -14.01 34.24
C ASP A 579 20.90 -14.30 34.38
N ASP A 580 20.46 -14.60 35.61
CA ASP A 580 19.07 -14.94 35.90
C ASP A 580 18.10 -13.80 35.52
N GLU A 581 18.53 -12.54 35.61
CA GLU A 581 17.73 -11.38 35.20
C GLU A 581 17.39 -11.44 33.70
N ILE A 582 18.34 -11.82 32.86
CA ILE A 582 18.13 -11.95 31.41
C ILE A 582 17.15 -13.11 31.12
N ILE A 583 17.32 -14.25 31.80
CA ILE A 583 16.44 -15.41 31.62
C ILE A 583 15.01 -15.06 32.04
N ASP A 584 14.84 -14.37 33.18
CA ASP A 584 13.54 -13.98 33.71
C ASP A 584 12.84 -12.96 32.79
N ILE A 585 13.57 -12.00 32.23
CA ILE A 585 13.04 -11.04 31.24
C ILE A 585 12.51 -11.78 29.99
N ILE A 586 13.28 -12.73 29.46
CA ILE A 586 12.87 -13.51 28.29
C ILE A 586 11.67 -14.39 28.64
N GLN A 587 11.67 -15.04 29.81
CA GLN A 587 10.57 -15.91 30.25
C GLN A 587 9.27 -15.13 30.43
N HIS A 588 9.32 -13.95 31.06
CA HIS A 588 8.17 -13.06 31.19
C HIS A 588 7.61 -12.61 29.83
N THR A 589 8.50 -12.42 28.84
CA THR A 589 8.09 -12.11 27.47
C THR A 589 7.38 -13.31 26.84
N ILE A 590 7.87 -14.53 27.04
CA ILE A 590 7.24 -15.76 26.54
C ILE A 590 5.84 -15.95 27.15
N ASP A 591 5.71 -15.78 28.47
CA ASP A 591 4.44 -15.95 29.17
C ASP A 591 3.35 -14.99 28.66
N LYS A 592 3.76 -13.80 28.20
CA LYS A 592 2.89 -12.78 27.59
C LYS A 592 2.74 -12.89 26.08
N THR A 593 3.37 -13.88 25.46
CA THR A 593 3.45 -14.01 24.00
C THR A 593 3.20 -15.46 23.59
N PRO A 594 1.92 -15.86 23.48
CA PRO A 594 1.55 -17.22 23.10
C PRO A 594 2.22 -17.65 21.80
N ARG A 595 2.67 -18.92 21.74
CA ARG A 595 3.38 -19.54 20.61
C ARG A 595 4.82 -19.06 20.37
N SER A 596 5.39 -18.31 21.30
CA SER A 596 6.84 -18.04 21.36
C SER A 596 7.54 -19.02 22.32
N TYR A 597 8.87 -19.16 22.21
CA TYR A 597 9.67 -19.99 23.11
C TYR A 597 11.13 -19.53 23.17
N LEU A 598 11.87 -19.98 24.21
CA LEU A 598 13.31 -19.76 24.36
C LEU A 598 14.09 -21.01 23.92
N GLU A 599 15.10 -20.80 23.11
CA GLU A 599 16.15 -21.77 22.82
C GLU A 599 17.45 -21.34 23.53
N LYS A 600 18.00 -22.21 24.38
CA LYS A 600 19.28 -21.98 25.08
C LYS A 600 20.39 -22.75 24.37
N LYS A 601 21.39 -22.02 23.83
CA LYS A 601 22.61 -22.58 23.22
C LYS A 601 23.81 -22.44 24.17
N ASP A 602 24.97 -22.97 23.79
CA ASP A 602 26.17 -22.94 24.65
C ASP A 602 26.68 -21.51 24.86
N ALA A 603 26.52 -20.62 23.87
CA ALA A 603 26.90 -19.21 23.96
C ALA A 603 25.91 -18.21 23.34
N ALA A 604 24.65 -18.61 23.12
CA ALA A 604 23.54 -17.69 22.81
C ALA A 604 22.21 -18.04 23.51
N LEU A 605 21.38 -17.03 23.76
CA LEU A 605 19.95 -17.18 24.10
C LEU A 605 19.10 -16.66 22.94
N VAL A 606 18.16 -17.47 22.45
CA VAL A 606 17.35 -17.11 21.29
C VAL A 606 15.86 -17.19 21.62
N TRP A 607 15.17 -16.07 21.56
CA TRP A 607 13.72 -16.02 21.65
C TRP A 607 13.09 -16.13 20.26
N HIS A 608 12.24 -17.13 20.05
CA HIS A 608 11.58 -17.43 18.78
C HIS A 608 10.12 -17.01 18.81
N TYR A 609 9.68 -16.24 17.80
CA TYR A 609 8.30 -15.72 17.73
C TYR A 609 7.63 -15.88 16.36
N ARG A 610 8.13 -16.80 15.52
CA ARG A 610 7.61 -17.04 14.17
C ARG A 610 6.11 -17.35 14.09
N LYS A 611 5.52 -17.92 15.15
CA LYS A 611 4.11 -18.32 15.21
C LYS A 611 3.19 -17.31 15.91
N VAL A 612 3.73 -16.14 16.26
CA VAL A 612 3.03 -15.05 16.95
C VAL A 612 2.40 -14.14 15.90
N ASP A 613 1.24 -13.54 16.21
CA ASP A 613 0.64 -12.48 15.37
C ASP A 613 1.64 -11.33 15.16
N VAL A 614 1.72 -10.75 13.96
CA VAL A 614 2.78 -9.77 13.61
C VAL A 614 2.80 -8.56 14.50
N TRP A 615 1.63 -7.96 14.76
CA TRP A 615 1.59 -6.77 15.59
C TRP A 615 2.07 -7.08 17.00
N LEU A 616 1.64 -8.21 17.56
CA LEU A 616 2.09 -8.66 18.87
C LEU A 616 3.59 -9.02 18.87
N ALA A 617 4.08 -9.66 17.80
CA ALA A 617 5.47 -10.05 17.63
C ALA A 617 6.40 -8.83 17.62
N GLU A 618 6.08 -7.81 16.82
CA GLU A 618 6.83 -6.56 16.74
C GLU A 618 6.84 -5.83 18.08
N LEU A 619 5.66 -5.68 18.70
CA LEU A 619 5.54 -5.06 20.02
C LEU A 619 6.39 -5.79 21.06
N ARG A 620 6.34 -7.12 21.11
CA ARG A 620 7.04 -7.93 22.10
C ARG A 620 8.54 -8.01 21.83
N ALA A 621 8.96 -8.04 20.58
CA ALA A 621 10.37 -7.96 20.21
C ALA A 621 10.97 -6.63 20.69
N GLN A 622 10.30 -5.50 20.45
CA GLN A 622 10.76 -4.19 20.92
C GLN A 622 10.79 -4.08 22.44
N GLN A 623 9.74 -4.56 23.12
CA GLN A 623 9.69 -4.57 24.59
C GLN A 623 10.80 -5.45 25.19
N LEU A 624 11.06 -6.61 24.59
CA LEU A 624 12.13 -7.51 24.99
C LEU A 624 13.49 -6.84 24.80
N ILE A 625 13.76 -6.28 23.61
CA ILE A 625 15.02 -5.57 23.32
C ILE A 625 15.23 -4.46 24.35
N ASN A 626 14.22 -3.61 24.58
CA ASN A 626 14.32 -2.50 25.54
C ASN A 626 14.59 -2.97 26.97
N ALA A 627 13.94 -4.07 27.39
CA ALA A 627 14.19 -4.67 28.71
C ALA A 627 15.59 -5.27 28.83
N LEU A 628 16.14 -5.81 27.74
CA LEU A 628 17.45 -6.44 27.71
C LEU A 628 18.63 -5.43 27.61
N ILE A 629 18.43 -4.19 27.13
CA ILE A 629 19.52 -3.21 26.93
C ILE A 629 20.38 -3.05 28.18
N GLY A 630 19.76 -2.83 29.34
CA GLY A 630 20.46 -2.60 30.61
C GLY A 630 21.30 -3.81 31.05
N PRO A 631 20.68 -4.98 31.26
CA PRO A 631 21.39 -6.21 31.63
C PRO A 631 22.47 -6.62 30.63
N CYS A 632 22.18 -6.59 29.32
CA CYS A 632 23.14 -6.97 28.29
C CYS A 632 24.34 -6.02 28.25
N SER A 633 24.13 -4.71 28.39
CA SER A 633 25.23 -3.73 28.41
C SER A 633 26.18 -3.94 29.60
N ARG A 634 25.66 -4.29 30.79
CA ARG A 634 26.49 -4.57 31.97
C ARG A 634 27.38 -5.80 31.79
N LEU A 635 26.89 -6.80 31.04
CA LEU A 635 27.56 -8.08 30.82
C LEU A 635 28.34 -8.15 29.50
N ASN A 636 28.47 -7.02 28.79
CA ASN A 636 29.07 -6.95 27.45
C ASN A 636 28.46 -7.96 26.47
N LEU A 637 27.13 -8.08 26.46
CA LEU A 637 26.35 -8.90 25.53
C LEU A 637 25.70 -8.00 24.48
N GLN A 638 25.61 -8.53 23.26
CA GLN A 638 24.93 -7.95 22.13
C GLN A 638 23.53 -8.56 21.99
N ILE A 639 22.55 -7.70 21.68
CA ILE A 639 21.20 -8.10 21.29
C ILE A 639 21.12 -8.00 19.77
N VAL A 640 20.77 -9.08 19.11
CA VAL A 640 20.70 -9.19 17.65
C VAL A 640 19.26 -9.58 17.25
N PRO A 641 18.47 -8.63 16.74
CA PRO A 641 17.23 -8.95 16.05
C PRO A 641 17.55 -9.74 14.77
N GLY A 642 16.87 -10.87 14.56
CA GLY A 642 16.99 -11.70 13.37
C GLY A 642 15.63 -12.02 12.76
N ASN A 643 15.60 -12.90 11.75
CA ASN A 643 14.35 -13.26 11.10
C ASN A 643 13.40 -14.06 12.02
N LYS A 644 12.45 -13.34 12.63
CA LYS A 644 11.47 -13.84 13.62
C LYS A 644 12.12 -14.36 14.91
N ILE A 645 13.28 -13.81 15.27
CA ILE A 645 14.00 -14.11 16.51
C ILE A 645 14.61 -12.85 17.14
N VAL A 646 14.81 -12.88 18.46
CA VAL A 646 15.74 -11.97 19.16
C VAL A 646 16.82 -12.84 19.81
N GLU A 647 18.06 -12.66 19.41
CA GLU A 647 19.23 -13.38 19.92
C GLU A 647 20.04 -12.50 20.88
N VAL A 648 20.52 -13.07 21.99
CA VAL A 648 21.47 -12.45 22.90
C VAL A 648 22.76 -13.27 22.88
N LYS A 649 23.89 -12.61 22.61
CA LYS A 649 25.20 -13.26 22.48
C LYS A 649 26.38 -12.31 22.72
N PRO A 650 27.60 -12.79 23.00
CA PRO A 650 28.80 -11.94 23.03
C PRO A 650 29.08 -11.25 21.67
N PRO A 651 29.59 -9.99 21.66
CA PRO A 651 29.80 -9.19 20.45
C PRO A 651 31.01 -9.62 19.61
N ASP A 652 32.01 -10.27 20.21
CA ASP A 652 33.32 -10.49 19.59
C ASP A 652 33.32 -11.54 18.46
N PHE A 653 32.24 -12.29 18.30
CA PHE A 653 32.15 -13.42 17.37
C PHE A 653 30.89 -13.33 16.51
N ASN A 654 31.10 -13.01 15.23
CA ASN A 654 30.07 -13.03 14.19
C ASN A 654 30.55 -13.80 12.97
N LYS A 655 29.65 -14.06 12.01
CA LYS A 655 30.00 -14.83 10.81
C LYS A 655 31.14 -14.17 10.00
N GLY A 656 31.24 -12.84 9.98
CA GLY A 656 32.33 -12.10 9.35
C GLY A 656 33.70 -12.29 10.03
N SER A 657 33.73 -12.43 11.36
CA SER A 657 34.97 -12.69 12.10
C SER A 657 35.66 -13.99 11.68
N GLU A 658 34.89 -15.03 11.36
CA GLU A 658 35.44 -16.28 10.81
C GLU A 658 36.03 -16.08 9.42
N VAL A 659 35.41 -15.25 8.57
CA VAL A 659 35.95 -14.92 7.25
C VAL A 659 37.32 -14.26 7.39
N LEU A 660 37.44 -13.23 8.24
CA LEU A 660 38.71 -12.55 8.50
C LEU A 660 39.77 -13.52 9.03
N ARG A 661 39.42 -14.36 10.01
CA ARG A 661 40.33 -15.40 10.55
C ARG A 661 40.85 -16.33 9.47
N ARG A 662 40.01 -16.73 8.51
CA ARG A 662 40.42 -17.60 7.39
C ARG A 662 41.34 -16.88 6.42
N LEU A 663 41.01 -15.64 6.07
CA LEU A 663 41.83 -14.80 5.17
C LEU A 663 43.22 -14.51 5.76
N ASP A 664 43.33 -14.33 7.08
CA ASP A 664 44.62 -14.12 7.75
C ASP A 664 45.54 -15.37 7.73
N LYS A 665 44.95 -16.57 7.65
CA LYS A 665 45.69 -17.84 7.67
C LYS A 665 46.17 -18.31 6.31
N GLY A 666 45.64 -17.78 5.21
CA GLY A 666 45.95 -18.30 3.87
C GLY A 666 45.68 -17.28 2.77
N ALA A 667 46.50 -17.35 1.72
CA ALA A 667 46.25 -16.61 0.49
C ALA A 667 45.26 -17.39 -0.38
N TYR A 668 44.10 -16.78 -0.64
CA TYR A 668 43.08 -17.33 -1.53
C TYR A 668 42.92 -16.39 -2.72
N ASP A 669 43.02 -16.93 -3.93
CA ASP A 669 42.78 -16.21 -5.19
C ASP A 669 41.31 -16.27 -5.62
N PHE A 670 40.50 -17.09 -4.93
CA PHE A 670 39.04 -17.11 -5.04
C PHE A 670 38.41 -17.19 -3.64
N VAL A 671 37.49 -16.28 -3.34
CA VAL A 671 36.72 -16.28 -2.08
C VAL A 671 35.25 -16.12 -2.38
N MET A 672 34.43 -17.05 -1.92
CA MET A 672 32.97 -17.01 -2.10
C MET A 672 32.26 -17.21 -0.76
N ALA A 673 31.22 -16.42 -0.51
CA ALA A 673 30.32 -16.59 0.63
C ALA A 673 28.86 -16.63 0.17
N ILE A 674 28.09 -17.59 0.69
CA ILE A 674 26.66 -17.74 0.43
C ILE A 674 25.90 -17.74 1.76
N GLY A 675 24.84 -16.94 1.87
CA GLY A 675 24.00 -16.86 3.07
C GLY A 675 22.64 -16.21 2.82
N ASP A 676 21.68 -16.37 3.72
CA ASP A 676 20.28 -15.96 3.54
C ASP A 676 19.79 -14.90 4.55
N ASP A 677 20.41 -14.78 5.74
CA ASP A 677 19.87 -13.99 6.85
C ASP A 677 20.71 -12.73 7.13
N THR A 678 20.24 -11.87 8.04
CA THR A 678 20.90 -10.61 8.42
C THR A 678 22.31 -10.84 8.96
N THR A 679 22.55 -11.96 9.65
CA THR A 679 23.89 -12.29 10.18
C THR A 679 24.91 -12.65 9.10
N ASP A 680 24.46 -13.01 7.90
CA ASP A 680 25.33 -13.30 6.75
C ASP A 680 25.85 -12.03 6.06
N GLU A 681 25.18 -10.89 6.28
CA GLU A 681 25.65 -9.60 5.79
C GLU A 681 27.05 -9.28 6.33
N ASP A 682 27.37 -9.73 7.54
CA ASP A 682 28.70 -9.59 8.12
C ASP A 682 29.76 -10.37 7.33
N MET A 683 29.41 -11.54 6.76
CA MET A 683 30.32 -12.25 5.84
C MET A 683 30.54 -11.45 4.57
N PHE A 684 29.47 -10.90 3.99
CA PHE A 684 29.55 -10.21 2.70
C PHE A 684 30.38 -8.93 2.76
N ARG A 685 30.27 -8.16 3.86
CA ARG A 685 30.98 -6.89 4.04
C ARG A 685 32.49 -7.04 4.16
N VAL A 686 32.96 -8.15 4.71
CA VAL A 686 34.39 -8.40 4.97
C VAL A 686 35.09 -9.17 3.85
N LEU A 687 34.35 -9.58 2.81
CA LEU A 687 34.96 -10.20 1.63
C LEU A 687 35.93 -9.24 0.94
N PRO A 688 37.04 -9.75 0.36
CA PRO A 688 37.95 -8.92 -0.42
C PRO A 688 37.24 -8.30 -1.63
N PRO A 689 37.78 -7.24 -2.26
CA PRO A 689 37.15 -6.58 -3.41
C PRO A 689 36.82 -7.52 -4.58
N GLY A 690 37.60 -8.59 -4.78
CA GLY A 690 37.34 -9.65 -5.78
C GLY A 690 36.42 -10.77 -5.30
N GLY A 691 36.06 -10.81 -4.02
CA GLY A 691 35.24 -11.87 -3.42
C GLY A 691 33.81 -11.90 -3.95
N ILE A 692 33.20 -13.08 -3.93
CA ILE A 692 31.89 -13.38 -4.50
C ILE A 692 30.90 -13.57 -3.35
N SER A 693 30.07 -12.57 -3.05
CA SER A 693 28.98 -12.66 -2.08
C SER A 693 27.66 -12.97 -2.78
N ILE A 694 26.97 -14.00 -2.32
CA ILE A 694 25.68 -14.45 -2.87
C ILE A 694 24.64 -14.47 -1.75
N LYS A 695 23.64 -13.60 -1.84
CA LYS A 695 22.49 -13.60 -0.93
C LYS A 695 21.42 -14.58 -1.41
N VAL A 696 20.91 -15.43 -0.53
CA VAL A 696 19.77 -16.31 -0.79
C VAL A 696 18.49 -15.63 -0.26
N GLY A 697 17.39 -15.72 -1.01
CA GLY A 697 16.12 -15.15 -0.57
C GLY A 697 16.06 -13.65 -0.84
N ASN A 698 15.97 -12.81 0.20
CA ASN A 698 15.71 -11.37 0.10
C ASN A 698 16.87 -10.58 -0.53
N PHE A 699 16.60 -9.33 -0.94
CA PHE A 699 17.65 -8.45 -1.43
C PHE A 699 18.65 -8.09 -0.33
N SER A 700 19.92 -7.96 -0.72
CA SER A 700 20.99 -7.45 0.13
C SER A 700 21.78 -6.35 -0.60
N PRO A 701 22.02 -5.20 0.04
CA PRO A 701 22.90 -4.18 -0.51
C PRO A 701 24.37 -4.64 -0.51
N ALA A 702 24.81 -5.43 0.49
CA ALA A 702 26.20 -5.86 0.61
C ALA A 702 26.57 -7.04 -0.31
N ALA A 703 25.61 -7.89 -0.67
CA ALA A 703 25.86 -8.99 -1.59
C ALA A 703 25.98 -8.52 -3.05
N LYS A 704 26.95 -9.07 -3.78
CA LYS A 704 27.14 -8.81 -5.22
C LYS A 704 26.11 -9.53 -6.07
N TYR A 705 25.76 -10.74 -5.66
CA TYR A 705 24.84 -11.61 -6.39
C TYR A 705 23.68 -12.07 -5.48
N ARG A 706 22.61 -12.56 -6.11
CA ARG A 706 21.42 -13.09 -5.43
C ARG A 706 20.96 -14.39 -6.06
N LEU A 707 20.58 -15.34 -5.22
CA LEU A 707 19.80 -16.52 -5.59
C LEU A 707 18.40 -16.36 -4.96
N PRO A 708 17.36 -16.05 -5.76
CA PRO A 708 16.02 -15.78 -5.22
C PRO A 708 15.42 -16.94 -4.42
N LEU A 709 15.73 -18.17 -4.79
CA LEU A 709 15.19 -19.38 -4.18
C LEU A 709 16.30 -20.17 -3.50
N GLN A 710 16.05 -20.60 -2.26
CA GLN A 710 16.94 -21.51 -1.53
C GLN A 710 17.19 -22.80 -2.31
N SER A 711 16.16 -23.34 -2.98
CA SER A 711 16.26 -24.54 -3.81
C SER A 711 17.22 -24.38 -5.01
N SER A 712 17.63 -23.16 -5.36
CA SER A 712 18.60 -22.92 -6.43
C SER A 712 20.06 -23.03 -5.97
N VAL A 713 20.33 -23.11 -4.66
CA VAL A 713 21.70 -23.15 -4.11
C VAL A 713 22.45 -24.42 -4.51
N ILE A 714 21.85 -25.60 -4.29
CA ILE A 714 22.47 -26.89 -4.65
C ILE A 714 22.71 -27.00 -6.17
N PRO A 715 21.74 -26.67 -7.05
CA PRO A 715 21.99 -26.61 -8.50
C PRO A 715 23.08 -25.61 -8.90
N PHE A 716 23.13 -24.44 -8.26
CA PHE A 716 24.19 -23.44 -8.52
C PHE A 716 25.57 -24.01 -8.19
N LEU A 717 25.76 -24.54 -6.98
CA LEU A 717 27.03 -25.14 -6.54
C LEU A 717 27.42 -26.35 -7.40
N SER A 718 26.44 -27.19 -7.76
CA SER A 718 26.67 -28.35 -8.63
C SER A 718 27.17 -27.95 -10.02
N ASN A 719 26.66 -26.86 -10.59
CA ASN A 719 27.12 -26.35 -11.88
C ASN A 719 28.43 -25.57 -11.78
N LEU A 720 28.76 -25.03 -10.61
CA LEU A 720 30.03 -24.36 -10.37
C LEU A 720 31.21 -25.36 -10.48
N ILE A 721 31.05 -26.55 -9.88
CA ILE A 721 32.11 -27.57 -9.80
C ILE A 721 32.16 -28.55 -10.98
N LYS A 722 31.11 -28.61 -11.80
CA LYS A 722 31.12 -29.35 -13.08
C LYS A 722 32.01 -28.66 -14.09
#